data_AF-A0A8K0QN55-F1
#
_entry.id   AF-A0A8K0QN55-F1
#
_cell.length_a   1.000
_cell.length_b   1.000
_cell.length_c   1.000
_cell.angle_alpha   90.00
_cell.angle_beta   90.00
_cell.angle_gamma   90.00
#
_symmetry.space_group_name_H-M   'P 1'
#
loop_
_entity.id
_entity.type
_entity.pdbx_description
1 polymer ?
#
loop_
_entity_poly.entity_id
_entity_poly.type
_entity_poly.pdbx_seq_one_letter_code
_entity_poly.pdbx_strand_id
1 'polypeptide(L)'
;MQHNSLIPDPTCDLDWGGFRGAIHDIFAANAQRVPDKQCVDLVVAYMGALKAGATVSVLDPQYPAERQKVLLGVSQPQFLIRIQRAIDEFGHLPSLVSDYVNNNLDVKATVPALRLSSNGQLTGGTVKGQDCLAAQAPLKEHNPDVSIGPDSIPTLSYTSGTQGTPKGVQGRHYSLTYYTPWMNRHKATVTHLTPALGQILIDGATTSFPALRRAFFVGDLLTKKDCRKLRDLAPNTKVINLFGSTESQRAVSFFEIPSKVEDPDFLESLPDIIPVGQGMLNVQLLVVDRQDRNRLCDVGETGELFIRAGGLAECYRGDDERTMELSRSKFVSNLFVDPAKWIRESEPQYASVNHYKGPRDRLYRTGDLGRMREDGSVECTGRMDTQVKIRGFRIELSEIDVLLAQHPYIRDNIAVVRRDGNEEHTLVAYFVPETRSWRFKLLSDDCKKFLTGKLPSYAVPSIFIPLARMPLNPNGKIDKPALPFPNPVDLLSAAKRRTSSVVANMTETQKRLAAVWASVLPNRSARMFVPESNFFEEGGHSVLAQQMFFRLRSEWKDIDLPVSVPFRSQTLHTLALEIDRALDPIGLRLDAMPLPGDGESEDQSYAADAQELLSQLPDCIPQAPVNWDYTERPPTVLLTGATGFLGSYILHEPLEGPAKARVIVHVRAEDAEAGLSRVESTAAAYGLWRPEWSFRIEAVVGDISKPSLDVSQDTWNRLSDSVDLIIHNGAHVNWVLPYSSLRAANVLSTMECIRLCAEGKPKRLSFVSSTSTLDTQHYVQLSRDVETGVLETDDLQGSHKGLETGYGQSKWASEYIIRNAGVRGLTGAIVRPGYVTRDPMSGISVTDDFLVGARPDITNTVNAVPVSQVSRIVVAAGLLLPTVTGQSLSVAQVTSHPRPTLNEWIGTLEHYGYHTPLVPYRDWRAKVVRYVEDEGNEEHALLPLFHFVTGDLPANTITPEMDDSQATAALELYDKGTNSSAPDKPHAVDMHTIDVYLAYLVAVGFLPAPVGNGGQELPEVDASRLQAVKVTLGGRSAKS
;
A
#
# COMPACT_ATOMS: atom_id res chain seq x y z
N MET A 1 -23.74 -29.78 47.56
CA MET A 1 -22.29 -30.09 47.43
C MET A 1 -21.90 -30.21 45.96
N GLN A 2 -21.92 -29.11 45.18
CA GLN A 2 -21.50 -29.14 43.77
C GLN A 2 -21.04 -27.77 43.23
N HIS A 3 -20.51 -26.89 44.09
CA HIS A 3 -19.85 -25.64 43.64
C HIS A 3 -18.33 -25.82 43.44
N ASN A 4 -17.71 -26.87 43.99
CA ASN A 4 -16.25 -27.06 43.92
C ASN A 4 -15.73 -27.73 42.64
N SER A 5 -16.58 -28.16 41.69
CA SER A 5 -16.10 -28.83 40.48
C SER A 5 -15.69 -27.88 39.35
N LEU A 6 -15.97 -26.58 39.49
CA LEU A 6 -15.73 -25.56 38.46
C LEU A 6 -14.45 -24.74 38.73
N ILE A 7 -13.99 -24.71 40.00
CA ILE A 7 -12.73 -24.07 40.38
C ILE A 7 -11.59 -25.07 40.09
N PRO A 8 -10.57 -24.69 39.31
CA PRO A 8 -9.42 -25.57 39.04
C PRO A 8 -8.74 -26.00 40.35
N ASP A 9 -8.54 -27.30 40.55
CA ASP A 9 -7.78 -27.83 41.68
C ASP A 9 -6.26 -27.64 41.44
N PRO A 10 -5.58 -26.74 42.15
CA PRO A 10 -4.16 -26.47 41.93
C PRO A 10 -3.25 -27.61 42.43
N THR A 11 -3.81 -28.67 43.02
CA THR A 11 -3.08 -29.81 43.60
C THR A 11 -3.06 -31.06 42.72
N CYS A 12 -3.84 -31.08 41.62
CA CYS A 12 -3.90 -32.22 40.69
C CYS A 12 -2.62 -32.34 39.83
N ASP A 13 -2.29 -33.58 39.43
CA ASP A 13 -1.24 -33.88 38.46
C ASP A 13 -1.74 -33.58 37.04
N LEU A 14 -0.85 -33.05 36.20
CA LEU A 14 -1.14 -32.68 34.81
C LEU A 14 -0.55 -33.71 33.82
N ASP A 15 -0.19 -34.92 34.26
CA ASP A 15 0.26 -36.04 33.41
C ASP A 15 1.43 -35.65 32.47
N TRP A 16 2.47 -35.07 33.07
CA TRP A 16 3.65 -34.56 32.37
C TRP A 16 4.45 -35.64 31.63
N GLY A 17 4.18 -36.93 31.89
CA GLY A 17 4.96 -38.04 31.39
C GLY A 17 4.71 -38.44 29.93
N GLY A 18 3.69 -37.87 29.27
CA GLY A 18 3.31 -38.15 27.89
C GLY A 18 4.06 -37.37 26.79
N PHE A 19 5.20 -36.73 27.11
CA PHE A 19 5.92 -35.82 26.20
C PHE A 19 6.36 -36.50 24.88
N ARG A 20 5.97 -35.91 23.74
CA ARG A 20 6.33 -36.40 22.39
C ARG A 20 7.47 -35.58 21.77
N GLY A 21 8.72 -35.95 22.06
CA GLY A 21 9.93 -35.62 21.28
C GLY A 21 10.25 -34.13 21.04
N ALA A 22 11.43 -33.83 20.48
CA ALA A 22 11.78 -32.45 20.14
C ALA A 22 11.15 -32.01 18.81
N ILE A 23 10.90 -30.71 18.64
CA ILE A 23 10.25 -30.17 17.42
C ILE A 23 11.00 -30.56 16.14
N HIS A 24 12.33 -30.66 16.17
CA HIS A 24 13.11 -31.08 15.00
C HIS A 24 12.92 -32.57 14.66
N ASP A 25 12.58 -33.43 15.61
CA ASP A 25 12.24 -34.85 15.34
C ASP A 25 10.86 -34.96 14.71
N ILE A 26 9.90 -34.15 15.18
CA ILE A 26 8.55 -34.06 14.59
C ILE A 26 8.67 -33.50 13.16
N PHE A 27 9.48 -32.47 12.95
CA PHE A 27 9.74 -31.90 11.63
C PHE A 27 10.58 -32.82 10.74
N ALA A 28 11.56 -33.55 11.26
CA ALA A 28 12.33 -34.54 10.52
C ALA A 28 11.45 -35.70 10.06
N ALA A 29 10.59 -36.22 10.96
CA ALA A 29 9.61 -37.24 10.62
C ALA A 29 8.59 -36.76 9.57
N ASN A 30 8.15 -35.50 9.65
CA ASN A 30 7.27 -34.91 8.65
C ASN A 30 7.97 -34.64 7.31
N ALA A 31 9.22 -34.20 7.32
CA ALA A 31 10.03 -33.99 6.12
C ALA A 31 10.34 -35.31 5.41
N GLN A 32 10.58 -36.39 6.16
CA GLN A 32 10.72 -37.74 5.62
C GLN A 32 9.41 -38.27 5.01
N ARG A 33 8.25 -37.91 5.58
CA ARG A 33 6.93 -38.29 5.03
C ARG A 33 6.53 -37.48 3.80
N VAL A 34 7.05 -36.26 3.63
CA VAL A 34 6.63 -35.34 2.57
C VAL A 34 7.83 -34.55 2.01
N PRO A 35 8.77 -35.21 1.32
CA PRO A 35 10.06 -34.63 0.95
C PRO A 35 9.98 -33.50 -0.09
N ASP A 36 8.89 -33.40 -0.85
CA ASP A 36 8.78 -32.51 -2.02
C ASP A 36 8.34 -31.06 -1.68
N LYS A 37 8.22 -30.69 -0.39
CA LYS A 37 7.75 -29.36 0.02
C LYS A 37 8.89 -28.34 0.15
N GLN A 38 8.71 -27.18 -0.47
CA GLN A 38 9.68 -26.09 -0.45
C GLN A 38 9.88 -25.47 0.93
N CYS A 39 11.13 -25.07 1.21
CA CYS A 39 11.60 -24.45 2.44
C CYS A 39 12.25 -23.10 2.11
N VAL A 40 12.32 -22.14 3.04
CA VAL A 40 12.92 -20.80 2.82
C VAL A 40 14.19 -20.60 3.67
N ASP A 41 15.05 -19.66 3.29
CA ASP A 41 16.40 -19.41 3.85
C ASP A 41 16.43 -19.30 5.38
N LEU A 42 15.49 -18.52 5.94
CA LEU A 42 15.36 -18.36 7.38
C LEU A 42 15.04 -19.70 8.06
N VAL A 43 14.31 -20.61 7.41
CA VAL A 43 13.96 -21.95 8.01
C VAL A 43 15.20 -22.81 8.01
N VAL A 44 15.98 -22.77 6.94
CA VAL A 44 17.24 -23.51 6.86
C VAL A 44 18.23 -23.04 7.92
N ALA A 45 18.42 -21.73 8.10
CA ALA A 45 19.27 -21.16 9.15
C ALA A 45 18.83 -21.60 10.55
N TYR A 46 17.52 -21.54 10.82
CA TYR A 46 16.94 -21.96 12.09
C TYR A 46 17.13 -23.46 12.34
N MET A 47 16.75 -24.30 11.37
CA MET A 47 16.85 -25.76 11.52
C MET A 47 18.31 -26.21 11.62
N GLY A 48 19.24 -25.57 10.91
CA GLY A 48 20.67 -25.82 11.03
C GLY A 48 21.21 -25.50 12.43
N ALA A 49 20.88 -24.34 12.97
CA ALA A 49 21.26 -23.97 14.33
C ALA A 49 20.64 -24.90 15.39
N LEU A 50 19.35 -25.25 15.25
CA LEU A 50 18.67 -26.18 16.16
C LEU A 50 19.27 -27.59 16.12
N LYS A 51 19.59 -28.09 14.92
CA LYS A 51 20.27 -29.39 14.74
C LYS A 51 21.68 -29.40 15.33
N ALA A 52 22.37 -28.26 15.32
CA ALA A 52 23.68 -28.09 15.96
C ALA A 52 23.59 -27.91 17.50
N GLY A 53 22.38 -27.93 18.07
CA GLY A 53 22.14 -27.68 19.49
C GLY A 53 22.31 -26.22 19.93
N ALA A 54 22.36 -25.30 18.97
CA ALA A 54 22.46 -23.87 19.24
C ALA A 54 21.08 -23.23 19.44
N THR A 55 21.02 -22.21 20.29
CA THR A 55 19.87 -21.30 20.39
C THR A 55 20.03 -20.17 19.38
N VAL A 56 18.94 -19.78 18.74
CA VAL A 56 18.92 -18.71 17.72
C VAL A 56 18.43 -17.40 18.33
N SER A 57 18.99 -16.27 17.91
CA SER A 57 18.44 -14.93 18.10
C SER A 57 18.39 -14.22 16.76
N VAL A 58 17.31 -13.49 16.46
CA VAL A 58 17.14 -12.74 15.22
C VAL A 58 17.38 -11.27 15.46
N LEU A 59 18.08 -10.65 14.53
CA LEU A 59 18.30 -9.21 14.48
C LEU A 59 17.47 -8.63 13.33
N ASP A 60 16.50 -7.78 13.65
CA ASP A 60 15.70 -7.07 12.64
C ASP A 60 16.53 -5.92 12.04
N PRO A 61 16.78 -5.91 10.71
CA PRO A 61 17.57 -4.86 10.07
C PRO A 61 16.91 -3.47 10.15
N GLN A 62 15.60 -3.37 10.38
CA GLN A 62 14.88 -2.10 10.47
C GLN A 62 15.00 -1.42 11.85
N TYR A 63 15.53 -2.10 12.87
CA TYR A 63 15.72 -1.49 14.18
C TYR A 63 16.88 -0.48 14.16
N PRO A 64 16.82 0.62 14.96
CA PRO A 64 17.95 1.52 15.09
C PRO A 64 19.23 0.80 15.54
N ALA A 65 20.38 1.24 15.04
CA ALA A 65 21.68 0.60 15.30
C ALA A 65 22.00 0.42 16.81
N GLU A 66 21.63 1.40 17.65
CA GLU A 66 21.81 1.28 19.11
C GLU A 66 20.93 0.17 19.73
N ARG A 67 19.70 -0.03 19.21
CA ARG A 67 18.84 -1.15 19.64
C ARG A 67 19.41 -2.49 19.21
N GLN A 68 19.96 -2.55 18.00
CA GLN A 68 20.64 -3.74 17.49
C GLN A 68 21.85 -4.12 18.37
N LYS A 69 22.66 -3.14 18.80
CA LYS A 69 23.76 -3.35 19.76
C LYS A 69 23.29 -3.90 21.10
N VAL A 70 22.21 -3.37 21.67
CA VAL A 70 21.64 -3.88 22.93
C VAL A 70 21.21 -5.34 22.78
N LEU A 71 20.54 -5.70 21.68
CA LEU A 71 20.15 -7.08 21.39
C LEU A 71 21.35 -8.03 21.29
N LEU A 72 22.41 -7.59 20.61
CA LEU A 72 23.66 -8.35 20.49
C LEU A 72 24.39 -8.48 21.84
N GLY A 73 24.41 -7.40 22.64
CA GLY A 73 25.00 -7.38 23.97
C GLY A 73 24.31 -8.32 24.96
N VAL A 74 22.98 -8.47 24.87
CA VAL A 74 22.22 -9.43 25.69
C VAL A 74 22.37 -10.87 25.17
N SER A 75 22.36 -11.05 23.84
CA SER A 75 22.36 -12.39 23.24
C SER A 75 23.75 -13.04 23.16
N GLN A 76 24.83 -12.25 23.14
CA GLN A 76 26.24 -12.70 23.08
C GLN A 76 26.44 -13.86 22.08
N PRO A 77 26.12 -13.68 20.79
CA PRO A 77 26.16 -14.76 19.82
C PRO A 77 27.60 -15.20 19.52
N GLN A 78 27.83 -16.51 19.45
CA GLN A 78 29.12 -17.08 19.00
C GLN A 78 29.14 -17.36 17.49
N PHE A 79 27.99 -17.32 16.83
CA PHE A 79 27.86 -17.53 15.38
C PHE A 79 26.91 -16.50 14.80
N LEU A 80 27.29 -15.87 13.69
CA LEU A 80 26.48 -14.89 13.01
C LEU A 80 26.10 -15.37 11.61
N ILE A 81 24.80 -15.52 11.33
CA ILE A 81 24.30 -15.91 10.00
C ILE A 81 23.59 -14.71 9.40
N ARG A 82 24.06 -14.24 8.26
CA ARG A 82 23.45 -13.14 7.51
C ARG A 82 22.69 -13.74 6.32
N ILE A 83 21.42 -13.37 6.16
CA ILE A 83 20.58 -13.86 5.07
C ILE A 83 20.74 -12.91 3.87
N GLN A 84 21.08 -13.44 2.70
CA GLN A 84 21.37 -12.62 1.51
C GLN A 84 20.20 -11.71 1.13
N ARG A 85 18.97 -12.23 1.15
CA ARG A 85 17.77 -11.44 0.82
C ARG A 85 17.57 -10.22 1.73
N ALA A 86 17.89 -10.34 3.02
CA ALA A 86 17.80 -9.20 3.93
C ALA A 86 18.86 -8.13 3.63
N ILE A 87 20.02 -8.53 3.10
CA ILE A 87 21.05 -7.61 2.62
C ILE A 87 20.57 -6.90 1.36
N ASP A 88 19.94 -7.62 0.43
CA ASP A 88 19.43 -7.04 -0.82
C ASP A 88 18.34 -5.99 -0.56
N GLU A 89 17.46 -6.25 0.42
CA GLU A 89 16.32 -5.37 0.75
C GLU A 89 16.71 -4.18 1.64
N PHE A 90 17.61 -4.36 2.61
CA PHE A 90 17.89 -3.35 3.65
C PHE A 90 19.35 -2.91 3.72
N GLY A 91 20.23 -3.45 2.86
CA GLY A 91 21.65 -3.16 2.84
C GLY A 91 22.46 -3.93 3.90
N HIS A 92 23.75 -3.61 4.00
CA HIS A 92 24.64 -4.21 4.99
C HIS A 92 24.40 -3.66 6.40
N LEU A 93 24.86 -4.41 7.42
CA LEU A 93 24.83 -3.95 8.82
C LEU A 93 25.50 -2.58 8.95
N PRO A 94 24.87 -1.62 9.65
CA PRO A 94 25.47 -0.31 9.91
C PRO A 94 26.86 -0.45 10.54
N SER A 95 27.77 0.48 10.25
CA SER A 95 29.16 0.47 10.77
C SER A 95 29.20 0.34 12.28
N LEU A 96 28.38 1.11 12.99
CA LEU A 96 28.23 1.07 14.45
C LEU A 96 27.92 -0.33 15.01
N VAL A 97 27.12 -1.13 14.29
CA VAL A 97 26.77 -2.50 14.70
C VAL A 97 27.90 -3.46 14.35
N SER A 98 28.47 -3.32 13.15
CA SER A 98 29.61 -4.12 12.69
C SER A 98 30.84 -3.95 13.60
N ASP A 99 31.12 -2.72 14.05
CA ASP A 99 32.20 -2.40 14.98
C ASP A 99 31.96 -3.03 16.35
N TYR A 100 30.73 -2.99 16.85
CA TYR A 100 30.38 -3.66 18.11
C TYR A 100 30.55 -5.18 18.01
N VAL A 101 30.12 -5.79 16.89
CA VAL A 101 30.33 -7.24 16.67
C VAL A 101 31.81 -7.59 16.69
N ASN A 102 32.65 -6.81 16.02
CA ASN A 102 34.08 -7.09 15.92
C ASN A 102 34.86 -6.84 17.22
N ASN A 103 34.45 -5.83 18.00
CA ASN A 103 35.22 -5.38 19.16
C ASN A 103 34.66 -5.87 20.50
N ASN A 104 33.39 -6.29 20.56
CA ASN A 104 32.70 -6.56 21.82
C ASN A 104 32.09 -7.97 21.91
N LEU A 105 32.14 -8.78 20.85
CA LEU A 105 31.60 -10.15 20.83
C LEU A 105 32.68 -11.17 20.43
N ASP A 106 32.62 -12.36 21.02
CA ASP A 106 33.50 -13.49 20.68
C ASP A 106 32.85 -14.39 19.60
N VAL A 107 32.75 -13.85 18.38
CA VAL A 107 32.14 -14.57 17.24
C VAL A 107 33.15 -15.55 16.65
N LYS A 108 32.85 -16.86 16.76
CA LYS A 108 33.69 -17.96 16.29
C LYS A 108 33.59 -18.20 14.78
N ALA A 109 32.42 -17.99 14.19
CA ALA A 109 32.24 -18.05 12.74
C ALA A 109 31.05 -17.23 12.24
N THR A 110 31.14 -16.81 10.98
CA THR A 110 30.11 -16.02 10.30
C THR A 110 29.76 -16.63 8.95
N VAL A 111 28.46 -16.79 8.68
CA VAL A 111 27.95 -17.06 7.33
C VAL A 111 27.56 -15.71 6.72
N PRO A 112 28.33 -15.18 5.75
CA PRO A 112 28.18 -13.81 5.29
C PRO A 112 26.95 -13.54 4.42
N ALA A 113 26.41 -14.56 3.75
CA ALA A 113 25.32 -14.44 2.79
C ALA A 113 24.63 -15.79 2.55
N LEU A 114 23.88 -16.29 3.53
CA LEU A 114 23.09 -17.50 3.38
C LEU A 114 21.99 -17.29 2.33
N ARG A 115 21.97 -18.17 1.33
CA ARG A 115 20.97 -18.20 0.26
C ARG A 115 20.61 -19.64 -0.12
N LEU A 116 19.32 -19.93 -0.23
CA LEU A 116 18.76 -21.15 -0.80
C LEU A 116 18.26 -20.84 -2.21
N SER A 117 18.90 -21.45 -3.21
CA SER A 117 18.53 -21.32 -4.61
C SER A 117 17.28 -22.14 -4.94
N SER A 118 16.59 -21.80 -6.03
CA SER A 118 15.37 -22.48 -6.50
C SER A 118 15.56 -23.96 -6.82
N ASN A 119 16.80 -24.39 -7.10
CA ASN A 119 17.21 -25.78 -7.30
C ASN A 119 17.49 -26.54 -5.98
N GLY A 120 17.24 -25.93 -4.82
CA GLY A 120 17.50 -26.51 -3.50
C GLY A 120 18.96 -26.43 -3.03
N GLN A 121 19.84 -25.77 -3.79
CA GLN A 121 21.24 -25.59 -3.40
C GLN A 121 21.38 -24.50 -2.34
N LEU A 122 22.11 -24.80 -1.25
CA LEU A 122 22.41 -23.86 -0.18
C LEU A 122 23.82 -23.29 -0.36
N THR A 123 23.95 -21.96 -0.36
CA THR A 123 25.23 -21.23 -0.41
C THR A 123 25.35 -20.32 0.80
N GLY A 124 26.56 -20.13 1.33
CA GLY A 124 26.82 -19.29 2.50
C GLY A 124 27.48 -17.95 2.19
N GLY A 125 27.93 -17.75 0.96
CA GLY A 125 28.62 -16.55 0.51
C GLY A 125 30.14 -16.70 0.46
N THR A 126 30.78 -15.83 -0.32
CA THR A 126 32.20 -15.95 -0.67
C THR A 126 33.12 -15.42 0.43
N VAL A 127 34.01 -16.27 0.94
CA VAL A 127 35.11 -15.91 1.85
C VAL A 127 36.42 -16.36 1.20
N LYS A 128 37.36 -15.43 0.98
CA LYS A 128 38.65 -15.70 0.28
C LYS A 128 38.49 -16.39 -1.09
N GLY A 129 37.44 -16.03 -1.84
CA GLY A 129 37.21 -16.52 -3.21
C GLY A 129 36.48 -17.87 -3.32
N GLN A 130 36.04 -18.47 -2.20
CA GLN A 130 35.25 -19.72 -2.20
C GLN A 130 34.01 -19.58 -1.32
N ASP A 131 32.95 -20.33 -1.63
CA ASP A 131 31.75 -20.39 -0.79
C ASP A 131 32.07 -21.03 0.56
N CYS A 132 31.65 -20.36 1.65
CA CYS A 132 32.04 -20.77 3.00
C CYS A 132 31.37 -22.06 3.49
N LEU A 133 30.35 -22.58 2.79
CA LEU A 133 29.68 -23.85 3.08
C LEU A 133 30.09 -24.98 2.13
N ALA A 134 30.93 -24.72 1.12
CA ALA A 134 31.32 -25.70 0.11
C ALA A 134 31.97 -26.97 0.70
N ALA A 135 32.79 -26.82 1.74
CA ALA A 135 33.46 -27.95 2.39
C ALA A 135 32.51 -28.84 3.20
N GLN A 136 31.34 -28.32 3.59
CA GLN A 136 30.35 -29.01 4.43
C GLN A 136 29.21 -29.61 3.60
N ALA A 137 29.08 -29.26 2.31
CA ALA A 137 28.06 -29.80 1.41
C ALA A 137 27.97 -31.35 1.36
N PRO A 138 29.09 -32.11 1.44
CA PRO A 138 29.03 -33.58 1.50
C PRO A 138 28.44 -34.15 2.80
N LEU A 139 28.38 -33.36 3.88
CA LEU A 139 27.91 -33.80 5.20
C LEU A 139 26.39 -33.68 5.37
N LYS A 140 25.65 -33.23 4.34
CA LYS A 140 24.19 -32.99 4.39
C LYS A 140 23.34 -34.18 4.85
N GLU A 141 23.84 -35.41 4.69
CA GLU A 141 23.15 -36.66 5.07
C GLU A 141 23.50 -37.16 6.48
N HIS A 142 24.47 -36.54 7.15
CA HIS A 142 24.97 -36.98 8.46
C HIS A 142 24.43 -36.05 9.56
N ASN A 143 23.73 -36.61 10.56
CA ASN A 143 23.33 -35.86 11.75
C ASN A 143 24.56 -35.57 12.62
N PRO A 144 24.69 -34.37 13.22
CA PRO A 144 25.78 -34.07 14.15
C PRO A 144 25.65 -34.94 15.42
N ASP A 145 26.77 -35.45 15.90
CA ASP A 145 26.87 -36.42 17.00
C ASP A 145 26.79 -35.71 18.37
N VAL A 146 25.66 -35.03 18.62
CA VAL A 146 25.40 -34.27 19.87
C VAL A 146 24.07 -34.75 20.47
N SER A 147 24.13 -35.30 21.67
CA SER A 147 22.94 -35.74 22.42
C SER A 147 22.30 -34.55 23.13
N ILE A 148 21.05 -34.22 22.80
CA ILE A 148 20.31 -33.08 23.33
C ILE A 148 19.03 -33.58 24.01
N GLY A 149 18.83 -33.18 25.26
CA GLY A 149 17.71 -33.62 26.09
C GLY A 149 16.45 -32.73 26.00
N PRO A 150 15.31 -33.23 26.51
CA PRO A 150 13.96 -32.63 26.40
C PRO A 150 13.77 -31.25 27.06
N ASP A 151 14.79 -30.74 27.76
CA ASP A 151 14.79 -29.41 28.40
C ASP A 151 15.47 -28.32 27.55
N SER A 152 15.76 -28.58 26.28
CA SER A 152 16.50 -27.64 25.42
C SER A 152 15.55 -26.73 24.64
N ILE A 153 15.45 -25.46 25.07
CA ILE A 153 14.44 -24.49 24.64
C ILE A 153 15.01 -23.53 23.58
N PRO A 154 14.46 -23.46 22.35
CA PRO A 154 14.73 -22.34 21.44
C PRO A 154 13.88 -21.10 21.76
N THR A 155 14.33 -19.91 21.37
CA THR A 155 13.79 -18.61 21.84
C THR A 155 13.70 -17.63 20.66
N LEU A 156 12.63 -16.83 20.51
CA LEU A 156 12.55 -15.74 19.50
C LEU A 156 12.21 -14.39 20.14
N SER A 157 13.20 -13.52 20.21
CA SER A 157 13.24 -12.30 21.04
C SER A 157 12.14 -11.28 20.72
N TYR A 158 11.40 -10.81 21.73
CA TYR A 158 10.55 -9.61 21.69
C TYR A 158 10.71 -8.84 23.03
N THR A 159 10.06 -7.68 23.24
CA THR A 159 10.23 -6.89 24.47
C THR A 159 9.39 -7.42 25.64
N SER A 160 10.02 -7.92 26.70
CA SER A 160 9.30 -8.26 27.94
C SER A 160 9.17 -7.03 28.82
N GLY A 161 7.98 -6.87 29.36
CA GLY A 161 7.63 -5.61 29.92
C GLY A 161 7.72 -5.49 31.43
N THR A 162 8.94 -5.61 31.96
CA THR A 162 9.19 -5.30 33.38
C THR A 162 10.59 -4.71 33.63
N GLN A 163 11.47 -4.67 32.62
CA GLN A 163 12.85 -4.18 32.77
C GLN A 163 13.43 -3.39 31.59
N GLY A 164 12.70 -3.21 30.48
CA GLY A 164 13.27 -2.57 29.27
C GLY A 164 14.27 -3.46 28.50
N THR A 165 14.50 -4.71 28.93
CA THR A 165 15.38 -5.68 28.27
C THR A 165 14.57 -6.71 27.45
N PRO A 166 14.96 -7.04 26.19
CA PRO A 166 14.27 -8.00 25.33
C PRO A 166 14.34 -9.46 25.85
N LYS A 167 13.27 -10.25 25.68
CA LYS A 167 13.16 -11.69 26.02
C LYS A 167 12.36 -12.43 24.95
N GLY A 168 12.64 -13.69 24.65
CA GLY A 168 12.06 -14.34 23.46
C GLY A 168 11.04 -15.45 23.66
N VAL A 169 10.27 -15.71 22.60
CA VAL A 169 9.46 -16.88 22.27
C VAL A 169 9.47 -17.19 20.80
N GLN A 170 9.59 -18.48 20.51
CA GLN A 170 9.54 -19.17 19.22
C GLN A 170 8.35 -18.75 18.31
N GLY A 171 8.62 -18.36 17.05
CA GLY A 171 7.60 -18.21 15.98
C GLY A 171 7.72 -16.98 15.06
N ARG A 172 7.40 -17.13 13.76
CA ARG A 172 7.54 -16.09 12.70
C ARG A 172 6.22 -15.42 12.33
N HIS A 173 6.25 -14.20 11.76
CA HIS A 173 5.26 -13.69 10.77
C HIS A 173 5.79 -12.53 9.88
N TYR A 174 5.28 -12.43 8.63
CA TYR A 174 5.61 -11.49 7.53
C TYR A 174 4.29 -10.89 6.95
N SER A 175 4.20 -9.56 6.84
CA SER A 175 3.01 -8.69 6.62
C SER A 175 2.80 -8.26 5.15
N LEU A 176 1.76 -7.55 4.68
CA LEU A 176 0.28 -7.58 4.83
C LEU A 176 -0.31 -6.53 3.85
N THR A 177 -0.37 -6.84 2.56
CA THR A 177 -1.09 -6.00 1.55
C THR A 177 -1.85 -6.81 0.50
N TYR A 178 -1.89 -8.15 0.61
CA TYR A 178 -2.52 -9.06 -0.37
C TYR A 178 -3.53 -10.04 0.24
N TYR A 179 -3.87 -9.86 1.52
CA TYR A 179 -4.19 -10.99 2.38
C TYR A 179 -5.60 -11.60 2.17
N THR A 180 -6.62 -10.78 1.91
CA THR A 180 -8.01 -11.26 1.78
C THR A 180 -8.29 -11.96 0.43
N PRO A 181 -7.91 -11.39 -0.74
CA PRO A 181 -8.05 -12.09 -2.02
C PRO A 181 -7.15 -13.33 -2.12
N TRP A 182 -5.95 -13.27 -1.52
CA TRP A 182 -5.03 -14.41 -1.43
C TRP A 182 -5.61 -15.56 -0.61
N MET A 183 -6.19 -15.30 0.57
CA MET A 183 -6.79 -16.36 1.39
C MET A 183 -7.95 -17.06 0.68
N ASN A 184 -8.74 -16.32 -0.10
CA ASN A 184 -9.79 -16.90 -0.94
C ASN A 184 -9.19 -17.73 -2.10
N ARG A 185 -8.22 -17.18 -2.83
CA ARG A 185 -7.55 -17.83 -3.97
C ARG A 185 -6.82 -19.11 -3.56
N HIS A 186 -6.10 -19.09 -2.46
CA HIS A 186 -5.32 -20.22 -1.95
C HIS A 186 -6.10 -21.12 -0.99
N LYS A 187 -7.41 -20.85 -0.81
CA LYS A 187 -8.32 -21.62 0.05
C LYS A 187 -7.74 -21.85 1.44
N ALA A 188 -7.17 -20.81 2.03
CA ALA A 188 -6.56 -20.89 3.35
C ALA A 188 -7.59 -21.38 4.37
N THR A 189 -7.30 -22.49 5.05
CA THR A 189 -8.22 -23.12 6.01
C THR A 189 -7.98 -22.67 7.44
N VAL A 190 -6.79 -22.11 7.73
CA VAL A 190 -6.37 -21.68 9.06
C VAL A 190 -5.65 -20.34 8.96
N THR A 191 -6.00 -19.39 9.84
CA THR A 191 -5.28 -18.12 10.00
C THR A 191 -5.00 -17.84 11.47
N HIS A 192 -3.97 -17.04 11.74
CA HIS A 192 -3.61 -16.57 13.06
C HIS A 192 -3.33 -15.06 13.02
N LEU A 193 -4.08 -14.28 13.79
CA LEU A 193 -4.07 -12.81 13.75
C LEU A 193 -3.99 -12.24 15.17
N THR A 194 -3.56 -10.98 15.27
CA THR A 194 -3.87 -10.18 16.47
C THR A 194 -5.27 -9.57 16.30
N PRO A 195 -6.01 -9.27 17.38
CA PRO A 195 -7.31 -8.60 17.26
C PRO A 195 -7.26 -7.29 16.47
N ALA A 196 -6.25 -6.44 16.71
CA ALA A 196 -6.04 -5.20 15.96
C ALA A 196 -5.84 -5.44 14.45
N LEU A 197 -5.08 -6.48 14.07
CA LEU A 197 -4.93 -6.84 12.67
C LEU A 197 -6.21 -7.43 12.08
N GLY A 198 -6.96 -8.20 12.88
CA GLY A 198 -8.28 -8.67 12.51
C GLY A 198 -9.22 -7.51 12.18
N GLN A 199 -9.24 -6.47 13.03
CA GLN A 199 -10.04 -5.27 12.80
C GLN A 199 -9.69 -4.62 11.46
N ILE A 200 -8.41 -4.38 11.20
CA ILE A 200 -7.93 -3.82 9.91
C ILE A 200 -8.33 -4.70 8.73
N LEU A 201 -8.27 -6.02 8.90
CA LEU A 201 -8.61 -6.98 7.84
C LEU A 201 -10.10 -7.04 7.52
N ILE A 202 -10.93 -6.85 8.54
CA ILE A 202 -12.38 -7.03 8.46
C ILE A 202 -13.08 -5.69 8.15
N ASP A 203 -12.50 -4.54 8.51
CA ASP A 203 -12.99 -3.23 8.11
C ASP A 203 -12.72 -2.95 6.63
N GLY A 204 -13.79 -2.71 5.87
CA GLY A 204 -13.74 -2.47 4.42
C GLY A 204 -13.70 -3.74 3.55
N ALA A 205 -13.60 -4.93 4.14
CA ALA A 205 -13.60 -6.18 3.38
C ALA A 205 -15.03 -6.61 2.98
N THR A 206 -15.26 -6.83 1.69
CA THR A 206 -16.53 -7.34 1.14
C THR A 206 -16.43 -8.76 0.59
N THR A 207 -15.20 -9.29 0.45
CA THR A 207 -14.95 -10.62 -0.13
C THR A 207 -15.13 -11.71 0.93
N SER A 208 -16.04 -12.66 0.68
CA SER A 208 -16.18 -13.85 1.54
C SER A 208 -15.05 -14.85 1.27
N PHE A 209 -14.57 -15.52 2.33
CA PHE A 209 -13.55 -16.58 2.27
C PHE A 209 -14.06 -17.86 2.96
N PRO A 210 -14.98 -18.60 2.31
CA PRO A 210 -15.70 -19.72 2.92
C PRO A 210 -14.84 -20.96 3.18
N ALA A 211 -13.63 -21.02 2.61
CA ALA A 211 -12.66 -22.09 2.85
C ALA A 211 -12.02 -22.02 4.25
N LEU A 212 -12.04 -20.86 4.88
CA LEU A 212 -11.50 -20.68 6.22
C LEU A 212 -12.34 -21.46 7.24
N ARG A 213 -11.66 -22.27 8.06
CA ARG A 213 -12.26 -23.15 9.07
C ARG A 213 -11.90 -22.72 10.48
N ARG A 214 -10.70 -22.18 10.70
CA ARG A 214 -10.22 -21.76 12.02
C ARG A 214 -9.47 -20.42 11.94
N ALA A 215 -9.88 -19.46 12.75
CA ALA A 215 -9.18 -18.20 12.93
C ALA A 215 -8.74 -18.06 14.39
N PHE A 216 -7.43 -18.02 14.61
CA PHE A 216 -6.84 -17.88 15.94
C PHE A 216 -6.52 -16.42 16.22
N PHE A 217 -7.03 -15.87 17.32
CA PHE A 217 -6.71 -14.52 17.78
C PHE A 217 -5.89 -14.59 19.06
N VAL A 218 -4.81 -13.84 19.15
CA VAL A 218 -4.02 -13.76 20.39
C VAL A 218 -3.39 -12.38 20.52
N GLY A 219 -3.10 -11.99 21.75
CA GLY A 219 -2.21 -10.88 22.02
C GLY A 219 -2.89 -9.57 22.36
N ASP A 220 -4.21 -9.41 22.17
CA ASP A 220 -4.98 -8.26 22.65
C ASP A 220 -6.40 -8.67 23.07
N LEU A 221 -7.19 -7.74 23.59
CA LEU A 221 -8.61 -7.97 23.85
C LEU A 221 -9.34 -8.20 22.53
N LEU A 222 -10.05 -9.33 22.42
CA LEU A 222 -10.91 -9.64 21.28
C LEU A 222 -12.34 -9.21 21.60
N THR A 223 -13.00 -8.48 20.70
CA THR A 223 -14.36 -8.01 20.95
C THR A 223 -15.41 -8.84 20.22
N LYS A 224 -16.63 -8.84 20.76
CA LYS A 224 -17.82 -9.43 20.13
C LYS A 224 -18.10 -8.83 18.74
N LYS A 225 -17.88 -7.52 18.58
CA LYS A 225 -18.04 -6.81 17.30
C LYS A 225 -17.13 -7.39 16.21
N ASP A 226 -15.86 -7.63 16.55
CA ASP A 226 -14.86 -8.14 15.59
C ASP A 226 -15.16 -9.58 15.20
N CYS A 227 -15.56 -10.41 16.17
CA CYS A 227 -15.97 -11.79 15.93
C CYS A 227 -17.19 -11.87 15.00
N ARG A 228 -18.18 -10.98 15.19
CA ARG A 228 -19.39 -10.93 14.36
C ARG A 228 -19.04 -10.65 12.91
N LYS A 229 -18.27 -9.59 12.66
CA LYS A 229 -17.88 -9.21 11.30
C LYS A 229 -17.03 -10.30 10.61
N LEU A 230 -16.14 -11.00 11.33
CA LEU A 230 -15.39 -12.13 10.75
C LEU A 230 -16.30 -13.29 10.37
N ARG A 231 -17.25 -13.64 11.24
CA ARG A 231 -18.22 -14.72 11.00
C ARG A 231 -19.16 -14.42 9.83
N ASP A 232 -19.40 -13.15 9.53
CA ASP A 232 -20.15 -12.74 8.34
C ASP A 232 -19.35 -12.97 7.04
N LEU A 233 -18.06 -12.65 7.04
CA LEU A 233 -17.18 -12.86 5.88
C LEU A 233 -16.77 -14.34 5.69
N ALA A 234 -16.68 -15.10 6.79
CA ALA A 234 -16.23 -16.48 6.82
C ALA A 234 -17.20 -17.37 7.61
N PRO A 235 -18.39 -17.68 7.05
CA PRO A 235 -19.48 -18.32 7.78
C PRO A 235 -19.13 -19.70 8.34
N ASN A 236 -18.15 -20.37 7.73
CA ASN A 236 -17.67 -21.70 8.13
C ASN A 236 -16.52 -21.66 9.17
N THR A 237 -16.09 -20.47 9.60
CA THR A 237 -14.92 -20.31 10.47
C THR A 237 -15.31 -20.35 11.94
N LYS A 238 -14.65 -21.23 12.70
CA LYS A 238 -14.60 -21.15 14.15
C LYS A 238 -13.58 -20.09 14.57
N VAL A 239 -13.97 -19.20 15.48
CA VAL A 239 -13.09 -18.16 16.00
C VAL A 239 -12.54 -18.62 17.34
N ILE A 240 -11.23 -18.70 17.46
CA ILE A 240 -10.57 -19.20 18.67
C ILE A 240 -9.80 -18.03 19.28
N ASN A 241 -10.31 -17.51 20.40
CA ASN A 241 -9.59 -16.54 21.21
C ASN A 241 -8.56 -17.27 22.05
N LEU A 242 -7.29 -16.92 21.90
CA LEU A 242 -6.18 -17.50 22.62
C LEU A 242 -5.62 -16.47 23.61
N PHE A 243 -5.17 -16.96 24.75
CA PHE A 243 -4.47 -16.14 25.73
C PHE A 243 -3.21 -16.82 26.22
N GLY A 244 -2.21 -16.00 26.47
CA GLY A 244 -0.93 -16.42 27.01
C GLY A 244 0.04 -15.25 27.02
N SER A 245 1.05 -15.39 27.86
CA SER A 245 2.26 -14.59 27.80
C SER A 245 3.32 -15.39 27.06
N THR A 246 4.38 -14.72 26.63
CA THR A 246 5.53 -15.45 26.08
C THR A 246 6.11 -16.37 27.14
N GLU A 247 6.09 -15.91 28.40
CA GLU A 247 6.64 -16.63 29.53
C GLU A 247 5.91 -17.97 29.75
N SER A 248 4.81 -18.20 29.04
CA SER A 248 3.97 -19.38 29.11
C SER A 248 3.85 -20.20 27.81
N GLN A 249 4.65 -19.95 26.77
CA GLN A 249 4.57 -20.59 25.43
C GLN A 249 3.46 -20.07 24.51
N ARG A 250 3.40 -18.74 24.32
CA ARG A 250 2.52 -18.02 23.37
C ARG A 250 1.03 -18.06 23.73
N ALA A 251 0.40 -19.22 23.66
CA ALA A 251 -1.02 -19.40 23.95
C ALA A 251 -1.17 -20.65 24.80
N VAL A 252 -1.81 -20.48 25.96
CA VAL A 252 -1.98 -21.53 26.97
C VAL A 252 -3.44 -21.77 27.30
N SER A 253 -4.33 -20.87 26.91
CA SER A 253 -5.77 -21.04 27.03
C SER A 253 -6.47 -20.69 25.72
N PHE A 254 -7.68 -21.18 25.60
CA PHE A 254 -8.52 -20.95 24.43
C PHE A 254 -9.99 -20.79 24.81
N PHE A 255 -10.68 -19.95 24.06
CA PHE A 255 -12.14 -19.87 24.02
C PHE A 255 -12.58 -20.04 22.57
N GLU A 256 -13.32 -21.11 22.26
CA GLU A 256 -13.80 -21.40 20.91
C GLU A 256 -15.21 -20.84 20.74
N ILE A 257 -15.37 -19.97 19.74
CA ILE A 257 -16.66 -19.50 19.25
C ILE A 257 -17.01 -20.34 18.01
N PRO A 258 -18.17 -21.02 18.00
CA PRO A 258 -18.59 -21.84 16.88
C PRO A 258 -18.77 -21.01 15.61
N SER A 259 -18.73 -21.70 14.47
CA SER A 259 -18.96 -21.06 13.18
C SER A 259 -20.39 -20.50 13.09
N LYS A 260 -20.61 -19.55 12.17
CA LYS A 260 -21.96 -18.96 11.98
C LYS A 260 -22.99 -20.01 11.55
N VAL A 261 -22.53 -21.01 10.79
CA VAL A 261 -23.36 -22.12 10.31
C VAL A 261 -23.76 -23.07 11.44
N GLU A 262 -22.88 -23.30 12.42
CA GLU A 262 -23.18 -24.19 13.55
C GLU A 262 -24.13 -23.56 14.56
N ASP A 263 -23.94 -22.29 14.90
CA ASP A 263 -24.77 -21.57 15.87
C ASP A 263 -24.74 -20.06 15.60
N PRO A 264 -25.69 -19.48 14.84
CA PRO A 264 -25.64 -18.09 14.43
C PRO A 264 -25.67 -17.11 15.62
N ASP A 265 -26.42 -17.45 16.68
CA ASP A 265 -26.77 -16.56 17.79
C ASP A 265 -25.84 -16.70 19.00
N PHE A 266 -24.86 -17.63 18.98
CA PHE A 266 -23.92 -17.86 20.09
C PHE A 266 -23.30 -16.59 20.67
N LEU A 267 -22.90 -15.63 19.80
CA LEU A 267 -22.31 -14.35 20.22
C LEU A 267 -23.25 -13.52 21.09
N GLU A 268 -24.57 -13.66 20.96
CA GLU A 268 -25.52 -12.86 21.72
C GLU A 268 -25.52 -13.15 23.22
N SER A 269 -25.13 -14.37 23.60
CA SER A 269 -24.96 -14.78 25.00
C SER A 269 -23.65 -14.29 25.64
N LEU A 270 -22.73 -13.73 24.85
CA LEU A 270 -21.40 -13.33 25.32
C LEU A 270 -21.31 -11.83 25.65
N PRO A 271 -20.42 -11.47 26.60
CA PRO A 271 -20.07 -10.08 26.86
C PRO A 271 -19.31 -9.44 25.68
N ASP A 272 -19.16 -8.11 25.71
CA ASP A 272 -18.50 -7.36 24.63
C ASP A 272 -17.02 -7.73 24.45
N ILE A 273 -16.35 -8.13 25.54
CA ILE A 273 -14.98 -8.67 25.52
C ILE A 273 -15.05 -10.19 25.58
N ILE A 274 -14.49 -10.86 24.59
CA ILE A 274 -14.49 -12.32 24.52
C ILE A 274 -13.60 -12.90 25.65
N PRO A 275 -14.09 -13.88 26.43
CA PRO A 275 -13.32 -14.54 27.48
C PRO A 275 -12.01 -15.15 26.95
N VAL A 276 -11.02 -15.27 27.84
CA VAL A 276 -9.76 -15.97 27.53
C VAL A 276 -9.89 -17.48 27.65
N GLY A 277 -11.04 -17.94 28.17
CA GLY A 277 -11.48 -19.31 28.11
C GLY A 277 -10.87 -20.21 29.17
N GLN A 278 -10.57 -21.45 28.80
CA GLN A 278 -10.02 -22.47 29.68
C GLN A 278 -8.60 -22.85 29.27
N GLY A 279 -7.82 -23.39 30.21
CA GLY A 279 -6.48 -23.91 29.94
C GLY A 279 -6.50 -24.99 28.86
N MET A 280 -5.46 -25.03 28.04
CA MET A 280 -5.17 -26.13 27.12
C MET A 280 -4.79 -27.39 27.91
N LEU A 281 -4.54 -28.49 27.19
CA LEU A 281 -4.02 -29.71 27.80
C LEU A 281 -2.81 -29.38 28.68
N ASN A 282 -2.87 -29.80 29.94
CA ASN A 282 -1.83 -29.61 30.95
C ASN A 282 -1.54 -28.14 31.31
N VAL A 283 -2.56 -27.28 31.21
CA VAL A 283 -2.49 -25.87 31.66
C VAL A 283 -3.63 -25.59 32.63
N GLN A 284 -3.34 -24.85 33.70
CA GLN A 284 -4.36 -24.24 34.56
C GLN A 284 -4.25 -22.71 34.55
N LEU A 285 -5.41 -22.05 34.44
CA LEU A 285 -5.57 -20.63 34.72
C LEU A 285 -6.07 -20.48 36.16
N LEU A 286 -5.31 -19.81 37.00
CA LEU A 286 -5.65 -19.62 38.42
C LEU A 286 -5.93 -18.15 38.69
N VAL A 287 -7.12 -17.82 39.20
CA VAL A 287 -7.45 -16.45 39.63
C VAL A 287 -7.18 -16.37 41.13
N VAL A 288 -6.12 -15.66 41.50
CA VAL A 288 -5.60 -15.61 42.87
C VAL A 288 -5.99 -14.28 43.54
N ASP A 289 -6.38 -14.34 44.81
CA ASP A 289 -6.75 -13.16 45.59
C ASP A 289 -5.56 -12.18 45.72
N ARG A 290 -5.86 -10.89 45.59
CA ARG A 290 -4.85 -9.81 45.55
C ARG A 290 -4.26 -9.49 46.92
N GLN A 291 -5.01 -9.75 47.99
CA GLN A 291 -4.63 -9.50 49.38
C GLN A 291 -4.06 -10.78 50.01
N ASP A 292 -4.60 -11.94 49.66
CA ASP A 292 -4.13 -13.25 50.13
C ASP A 292 -3.74 -14.18 48.97
N ARG A 293 -2.43 -14.29 48.72
CA ARG A 293 -1.90 -15.09 47.60
C ARG A 293 -2.02 -16.60 47.78
N ASN A 294 -2.47 -17.07 48.94
CA ASN A 294 -2.70 -18.49 49.20
C ASN A 294 -4.16 -18.89 48.96
N ARG A 295 -5.00 -17.95 48.52
CA ARG A 295 -6.43 -18.15 48.26
C ARG A 295 -6.75 -17.96 46.78
N LEU A 296 -7.52 -18.90 46.22
CA LEU A 296 -8.17 -18.71 44.92
C LEU A 296 -9.43 -17.85 45.10
N CYS A 297 -9.69 -16.97 44.15
CA CYS A 297 -10.93 -16.21 44.08
C CYS A 297 -12.13 -17.13 43.77
N ASP A 298 -13.28 -16.81 44.35
CA ASP A 298 -14.53 -17.48 44.03
C ASP A 298 -15.06 -17.06 42.63
N VAL A 299 -16.05 -17.78 42.10
CA VAL A 299 -16.68 -17.45 40.81
C VAL A 299 -17.21 -16.00 40.84
N GLY A 300 -16.85 -15.20 39.83
CA GLY A 300 -17.21 -13.79 39.72
C GLY A 300 -16.29 -12.82 40.47
N GLU A 301 -15.50 -13.28 41.44
CA GLU A 301 -14.53 -12.43 42.16
C GLU A 301 -13.33 -12.08 41.27
N THR A 302 -12.87 -10.83 41.36
CA THR A 302 -11.75 -10.33 40.55
C THR A 302 -10.42 -10.50 41.29
N GLY A 303 -9.48 -11.22 40.70
CA GLY A 303 -8.14 -11.48 41.22
C GLY A 303 -7.02 -11.26 40.20
N GLU A 304 -5.78 -11.56 40.60
CA GLU A 304 -4.62 -11.61 39.69
C GLU A 304 -4.60 -12.97 38.97
N LEU A 305 -4.41 -12.97 37.65
CA LEU A 305 -4.36 -14.17 36.84
C LEU A 305 -2.95 -14.80 36.85
N PHE A 306 -2.88 -16.07 37.21
CA PHE A 306 -1.66 -16.88 37.24
C PHE A 306 -1.79 -18.02 36.23
N ILE A 307 -0.67 -18.41 35.63
CA ILE A 307 -0.59 -19.53 34.70
C ILE A 307 0.25 -20.64 35.32
N ARG A 308 -0.30 -21.86 35.42
CA ARG A 308 0.45 -23.08 35.73
C ARG A 308 0.56 -23.93 34.48
N ALA A 309 1.78 -24.17 34.01
CA ALA A 309 2.06 -24.97 32.82
C ALA A 309 3.48 -25.56 32.90
N GLY A 310 3.74 -26.68 32.23
CA GLY A 310 5.06 -27.32 32.19
C GLY A 310 5.99 -26.62 31.20
N GLY A 311 5.41 -25.83 30.31
CA GLY A 311 6.09 -25.05 29.31
C GLY A 311 6.61 -23.68 29.75
N LEU A 312 6.42 -23.29 31.02
CA LEU A 312 6.84 -21.97 31.49
C LEU A 312 8.33 -21.72 31.23
N ALA A 313 8.67 -20.51 30.79
CA ALA A 313 10.05 -20.09 30.61
C ALA A 313 10.85 -20.28 31.91
N GLU A 314 12.14 -20.60 31.78
CA GLU A 314 12.99 -20.87 32.95
C GLU A 314 13.17 -19.62 33.81
N CYS A 315 13.56 -18.51 33.18
CA CYS A 315 13.75 -17.23 33.84
C CYS A 315 13.88 -16.13 32.78
N TYR A 316 14.24 -14.95 33.25
CA TYR A 316 14.70 -13.87 32.40
C TYR A 316 16.23 -13.90 32.27
N ARG A 317 16.75 -13.65 31.06
CA ARG A 317 18.20 -13.71 30.77
C ARG A 317 18.89 -12.43 31.24
N GLY A 318 19.85 -12.58 32.14
CA GLY A 318 20.68 -11.52 32.70
C GLY A 318 21.27 -11.98 34.03
N ASP A 319 22.47 -11.51 34.32
CA ASP A 319 23.26 -11.82 35.52
C ASP A 319 23.29 -10.64 36.51
N ASP A 320 22.58 -9.56 36.22
CA ASP A 320 22.39 -8.46 37.16
C ASP A 320 21.30 -8.79 38.20
N GLU A 321 21.48 -8.25 39.41
CA GLU A 321 20.61 -8.53 40.56
C GLU A 321 19.14 -8.17 40.28
N ARG A 322 18.90 -7.11 39.51
CA ARG A 322 17.57 -6.68 39.11
C ARG A 322 16.89 -7.75 38.26
N THR A 323 17.55 -8.28 37.23
CA THR A 323 17.01 -9.35 36.36
C THR A 323 16.72 -10.63 37.14
N MET A 324 17.58 -10.98 38.10
CA MET A 324 17.35 -12.12 38.98
C MET A 324 16.13 -11.91 39.90
N GLU A 325 16.01 -10.74 40.53
CA GLU A 325 14.88 -10.40 41.39
C GLU A 325 13.56 -10.44 40.62
N LEU A 326 13.54 -9.87 39.42
CA LEU A 326 12.37 -9.89 38.56
C LEU A 326 11.96 -11.32 38.20
N SER A 327 12.94 -12.19 37.86
CA SER A 327 12.67 -13.60 37.57
C SER A 327 11.99 -14.29 38.76
N ARG A 328 12.53 -14.11 39.98
CA ARG A 328 11.95 -14.68 41.20
C ARG A 328 10.54 -14.14 41.48
N SER A 329 10.29 -12.87 41.19
CA SER A 329 9.00 -12.22 41.43
C SER A 329 7.89 -12.68 40.47
N LYS A 330 8.26 -13.16 39.28
CA LYS A 330 7.34 -13.53 38.19
C LYS A 330 7.15 -15.04 38.03
N PHE A 331 8.20 -15.83 38.25
CA PHE A 331 8.16 -17.30 38.23
C PHE A 331 8.25 -17.81 39.66
N VAL A 332 7.09 -18.03 40.28
CA VAL A 332 7.00 -18.45 41.68
C VAL A 332 6.75 -19.95 41.77
N SER A 333 7.17 -20.58 42.86
CA SER A 333 6.79 -21.97 43.14
C SER A 333 5.28 -22.07 43.31
N ASN A 334 4.70 -23.23 42.99
CA ASN A 334 3.28 -23.47 43.27
C ASN A 334 3.01 -23.34 44.78
N LEU A 335 2.24 -22.31 45.16
CA LEU A 335 1.96 -21.97 46.55
C LEU A 335 0.93 -22.91 47.20
N PHE A 336 0.20 -23.68 46.37
CA PHE A 336 -0.89 -24.55 46.82
C PHE A 336 -0.45 -26.00 47.07
N VAL A 337 0.81 -26.35 46.78
CA VAL A 337 1.35 -27.71 46.89
C VAL A 337 2.74 -27.69 47.50
N ASP A 338 3.05 -28.62 48.41
CA ASP A 338 4.42 -28.86 48.90
C ASP A 338 5.32 -29.29 47.73
N PRO A 339 6.38 -28.53 47.38
CA PRO A 339 7.29 -28.88 46.29
C PRO A 339 7.92 -30.28 46.43
N ALA A 340 8.07 -30.79 47.66
CA ALA A 340 8.63 -32.12 47.90
C ALA A 340 7.67 -33.26 47.50
N LYS A 341 6.37 -32.99 47.29
CA LYS A 341 5.40 -33.98 46.79
C LYS A 341 5.82 -34.54 45.44
N TRP A 342 6.09 -33.66 44.48
CA TRP A 342 6.40 -34.08 43.11
C TRP A 342 7.74 -34.78 43.00
N ILE A 343 8.73 -34.40 43.82
CA ILE A 343 10.03 -35.07 43.88
C ILE A 343 9.85 -36.54 44.27
N ARG A 344 9.02 -36.84 45.28
CA ARG A 344 8.72 -38.22 45.72
C ARG A 344 8.00 -39.04 44.65
N GLU A 345 7.18 -38.41 43.82
CA GLU A 345 6.38 -39.07 42.79
C GLU A 345 7.14 -39.25 41.45
N SER A 346 8.11 -38.37 41.12
CA SER A 346 8.81 -38.36 39.82
C SER A 346 10.16 -39.11 39.79
N GLU A 347 10.77 -39.40 40.94
CA GLU A 347 12.15 -39.91 41.05
C GLU A 347 12.44 -41.25 40.32
N PRO A 348 11.52 -42.24 40.24
CA PRO A 348 11.83 -43.53 39.62
C PRO A 348 11.89 -43.52 38.08
N GLN A 349 11.31 -42.51 37.41
CA GLN A 349 11.01 -42.59 35.97
C GLN A 349 11.97 -41.80 35.06
N TYR A 350 12.69 -40.81 35.60
CA TYR A 350 13.54 -39.88 34.82
C TYR A 350 15.02 -39.83 35.26
N ALA A 351 15.44 -40.70 36.18
CA ALA A 351 16.79 -40.73 36.74
C ALA A 351 17.91 -41.00 35.70
N SER A 352 17.58 -41.61 34.55
CA SER A 352 18.53 -41.92 33.48
C SER A 352 18.63 -40.86 32.38
N VAL A 353 17.91 -39.74 32.48
CA VAL A 353 17.87 -38.70 31.45
C VAL A 353 18.92 -37.63 31.76
N ASN A 354 19.98 -37.56 30.94
CA ASN A 354 21.00 -36.50 31.04
C ASN A 354 20.34 -35.11 30.95
N HIS A 355 20.75 -34.20 31.85
CA HIS A 355 20.29 -32.81 31.98
C HIS A 355 18.87 -32.57 32.55
N TYR A 356 18.16 -33.61 33.04
CA TYR A 356 16.91 -33.42 33.77
C TYR A 356 17.12 -32.66 35.09
N LYS A 357 16.36 -31.59 35.33
CA LYS A 357 16.50 -30.71 36.51
C LYS A 357 15.47 -30.94 37.62
N GLY A 358 14.71 -32.04 37.57
CA GLY A 358 13.64 -32.33 38.53
C GLY A 358 12.26 -31.76 38.13
N PRO A 359 11.21 -32.00 38.94
CA PRO A 359 9.86 -31.51 38.67
C PRO A 359 9.77 -29.98 38.78
N ARG A 360 9.24 -29.33 37.73
CA ARG A 360 9.14 -27.87 37.61
C ARG A 360 7.73 -27.33 37.82
N ASP A 361 7.10 -27.65 38.94
CA ASP A 361 5.77 -27.12 39.27
C ASP A 361 5.83 -25.65 39.73
N ARG A 362 5.64 -24.73 38.77
CA ARG A 362 5.76 -23.28 38.95
C ARG A 362 4.52 -22.56 38.43
N LEU A 363 4.29 -21.37 38.97
CA LEU A 363 3.26 -20.43 38.54
C LEU A 363 3.92 -19.20 37.93
N TYR A 364 3.41 -18.75 36.79
CA TYR A 364 3.77 -17.47 36.19
C TYR A 364 2.74 -16.40 36.53
N ARG A 365 3.21 -15.28 37.08
CA ARG A 365 2.39 -14.11 37.45
C ARG A 365 2.24 -13.16 36.26
N THR A 366 1.07 -13.17 35.62
CA THR A 366 0.87 -12.43 34.37
C THR A 366 0.80 -10.92 34.58
N GLY A 367 0.33 -10.49 35.77
CA GLY A 367 -0.03 -9.10 36.05
C GLY A 367 -1.36 -8.67 35.43
N ASP A 368 -2.09 -9.59 34.78
CA ASP A 368 -3.45 -9.38 34.29
C ASP A 368 -4.45 -9.60 35.43
N LEU A 369 -5.53 -8.83 35.42
CA LEU A 369 -6.68 -9.03 36.29
C LEU A 369 -7.70 -9.89 35.56
N GLY A 370 -8.32 -10.81 36.29
CA GLY A 370 -9.37 -11.63 35.73
C GLY A 370 -10.34 -12.14 36.78
N ARG A 371 -11.41 -12.76 36.30
CA ARG A 371 -12.40 -13.44 37.12
C ARG A 371 -12.86 -14.71 36.44
N MET A 372 -13.23 -15.70 37.25
CA MET A 372 -13.77 -16.97 36.78
C MET A 372 -15.28 -16.85 36.55
N ARG A 373 -15.78 -17.42 35.47
CA ARG A 373 -17.19 -17.47 35.10
C ARG A 373 -17.85 -18.74 35.68
N GLU A 374 -19.17 -18.76 35.65
CA GLU A 374 -19.98 -19.90 36.11
C GLU A 374 -19.73 -21.17 35.30
N ASP A 375 -19.26 -21.05 34.06
CA ASP A 375 -18.89 -22.17 33.19
C ASP A 375 -17.43 -22.66 33.38
N GLY A 376 -16.70 -22.08 34.34
CA GLY A 376 -15.29 -22.39 34.62
C GLY A 376 -14.28 -21.69 33.69
N SER A 377 -14.75 -20.93 32.70
CA SER A 377 -13.86 -20.12 31.85
C SER A 377 -13.43 -18.82 32.54
N VAL A 378 -12.32 -18.23 32.10
CA VAL A 378 -11.76 -17.01 32.70
C VAL A 378 -11.97 -15.81 31.78
N GLU A 379 -12.36 -14.67 32.36
CA GLU A 379 -12.37 -13.36 31.73
C GLU A 379 -11.13 -12.56 32.13
N CYS A 380 -10.50 -11.90 31.15
CA CYS A 380 -9.46 -10.90 31.43
C CYS A 380 -10.12 -9.51 31.50
N THR A 381 -10.03 -8.87 32.66
CA THR A 381 -10.72 -7.61 32.96
C THR A 381 -9.78 -6.39 32.97
N GLY A 382 -8.47 -6.58 32.81
CA GLY A 382 -7.50 -5.49 32.72
C GLY A 382 -6.09 -5.89 33.17
N ARG A 383 -5.25 -4.89 33.48
CA ARG A 383 -3.89 -5.09 34.01
C ARG A 383 -3.70 -4.39 35.35
N MET A 384 -2.82 -4.95 36.18
CA MET A 384 -2.42 -4.40 37.47
C MET A 384 -1.22 -3.45 37.37
N ASP A 385 -0.39 -3.57 36.33
CA ASP A 385 0.85 -2.80 36.12
C ASP A 385 0.72 -1.70 35.04
N THR A 386 1.81 -0.97 34.77
CA THR A 386 1.87 0.13 33.78
C THR A 386 2.11 -0.33 32.36
N GLN A 387 2.06 -1.63 32.13
CA GLN A 387 2.26 -2.21 30.81
C GLN A 387 1.01 -2.00 29.97
N VAL A 388 1.21 -1.64 28.70
CA VAL A 388 0.12 -1.36 27.77
C VAL A 388 0.32 -2.15 26.49
N LYS A 389 -0.80 -2.48 25.84
CA LYS A 389 -0.80 -3.04 24.48
C LYS A 389 -1.41 -2.02 23.55
N ILE A 390 -0.64 -1.55 22.57
CA ILE A 390 -1.10 -0.61 21.55
C ILE A 390 -0.88 -1.26 20.20
N ARG A 391 -1.97 -1.47 19.44
CA ARG A 391 -1.93 -2.04 18.08
C ARG A 391 -1.20 -3.39 18.03
N GLY A 392 -1.39 -4.23 19.06
CA GLY A 392 -0.71 -5.53 19.19
C GLY A 392 0.74 -5.49 19.69
N PHE A 393 1.33 -4.31 19.90
CA PHE A 393 2.67 -4.15 20.48
C PHE A 393 2.59 -3.98 22.00
N ARG A 394 3.36 -4.78 22.74
CA ARG A 394 3.52 -4.67 24.20
C ARG A 394 4.55 -3.58 24.49
N ILE A 395 4.10 -2.45 25.05
CA ILE A 395 4.93 -1.28 25.35
C ILE A 395 5.07 -1.12 26.85
N GLU A 396 6.32 -0.94 27.31
CA GLU A 396 6.61 -0.54 28.67
C GLU A 396 6.74 0.96 28.80
N LEU A 397 5.78 1.56 29.48
CA LEU A 397 5.85 2.97 29.84
C LEU A 397 7.11 3.26 30.67
N SER A 398 7.52 2.32 31.53
CA SER A 398 8.73 2.44 32.35
C SER A 398 10.04 2.47 31.55
N GLU A 399 10.11 1.87 30.36
CA GLU A 399 11.30 1.91 29.50
C GLU A 399 11.47 3.32 28.90
N ILE A 400 10.36 3.92 28.48
CA ILE A 400 10.31 5.30 28.01
C ILE A 400 10.75 6.23 29.15
N ASP A 401 10.28 5.98 30.37
CA ASP A 401 10.60 6.80 31.54
C ASP A 401 12.09 6.78 31.86
N VAL A 402 12.69 5.59 31.87
CA VAL A 402 14.13 5.41 32.14
C VAL A 402 14.97 6.08 31.06
N LEU A 403 14.60 5.95 29.79
CA LEU A 403 15.35 6.58 28.70
C LEU A 403 15.23 8.10 28.74
N LEU A 404 14.04 8.64 28.98
CA LEU A 404 13.85 10.08 29.16
C LEU A 404 14.60 10.60 30.38
N ALA A 405 14.71 9.82 31.46
CA ALA A 405 15.49 10.21 32.64
C ALA A 405 17.00 10.32 32.35
N GLN A 406 17.51 9.64 31.32
CA GLN A 406 18.90 9.76 30.86
C GLN A 406 19.13 10.99 29.96
N HIS A 407 18.08 11.70 29.57
CA HIS A 407 18.22 12.89 28.74
C HIS A 407 18.84 14.03 29.57
N PRO A 408 19.94 14.68 29.13
CA PRO A 408 20.69 15.66 29.93
C PRO A 408 19.89 16.87 30.46
N TYR A 409 18.69 17.09 29.93
CA TYR A 409 17.85 18.26 30.19
C TYR A 409 16.49 17.91 30.81
N ILE A 410 16.27 16.66 31.21
CA ILE A 410 15.05 16.19 31.88
C ILE A 410 15.35 15.87 33.35
N ARG A 411 14.58 16.47 34.25
CA ARG A 411 14.67 16.24 35.70
C ARG A 411 13.75 15.12 36.18
N ASP A 412 12.47 15.19 35.77
CA ASP A 412 11.44 14.22 36.12
C ASP A 412 10.66 13.86 34.86
N ASN A 413 10.14 12.64 34.74
CA ASN A 413 9.27 12.25 33.62
C ASN A 413 8.29 11.13 33.98
N ILE A 414 7.23 10.99 33.18
CA ILE A 414 6.33 9.85 33.22
C ILE A 414 5.56 9.67 31.91
N ALA A 415 5.53 8.46 31.38
CA ALA A 415 4.79 8.06 30.20
C ALA A 415 3.46 7.41 30.62
N VAL A 416 2.39 7.74 29.89
CA VAL A 416 1.05 7.21 30.11
C VAL A 416 0.35 6.98 28.77
N VAL A 417 -0.64 6.09 28.78
CA VAL A 417 -1.58 5.95 27.66
C VAL A 417 -2.85 6.73 27.96
N ARG A 418 -3.38 7.35 26.92
CA ARG A 418 -4.62 8.11 26.92
C ARG A 418 -5.45 7.69 25.72
N ARG A 419 -6.78 7.71 25.86
CA ARG A 419 -7.69 7.47 24.74
C ARG A 419 -8.06 8.80 24.10
N ASP A 420 -8.08 8.85 22.78
CA ASP A 420 -8.56 10.01 22.03
C ASP A 420 -10.10 9.99 21.87
N GLY A 421 -10.65 10.93 21.10
CA GLY A 421 -12.09 11.06 20.86
C GLY A 421 -12.73 9.86 20.13
N ASN A 422 -11.93 9.00 19.50
CA ASN A 422 -12.35 7.80 18.78
C ASN A 422 -12.07 6.51 19.59
N GLU A 423 -11.76 6.64 20.88
CA GLU A 423 -11.32 5.57 21.79
C GLU A 423 -9.99 4.89 21.43
N GLU A 424 -9.18 5.47 20.54
CA GLU A 424 -7.86 4.92 20.20
C GLU A 424 -6.80 5.23 21.27
N HIS A 425 -5.94 4.25 21.56
CA HIS A 425 -4.87 4.39 22.54
C HIS A 425 -3.70 5.21 21.97
N THR A 426 -3.44 6.37 22.56
CA THR A 426 -2.34 7.30 22.24
C THR A 426 -1.30 7.34 23.37
N LEU A 427 -0.02 7.30 23.02
CA LEU A 427 1.10 7.30 23.95
C LEU A 427 1.60 8.74 24.23
N VAL A 428 1.60 9.14 25.50
CA VAL A 428 1.92 10.51 25.94
C VAL A 428 3.01 10.51 27.01
N ALA A 429 4.05 11.34 26.82
CA ALA A 429 5.13 11.53 27.79
C ALA A 429 5.04 12.90 28.47
N TYR A 430 4.99 12.90 29.80
CA TYR A 430 5.08 14.09 30.64
C TYR A 430 6.50 14.24 31.15
N PHE A 431 7.05 15.45 31.20
CA PHE A 431 8.41 15.67 31.69
C PHE A 431 8.59 17.03 32.37
N VAL A 432 9.56 17.14 33.26
CA VAL A 432 9.96 18.39 33.91
C VAL A 432 11.38 18.73 33.47
N PRO A 433 11.64 19.91 32.87
CA PRO A 433 12.98 20.30 32.44
C PRO A 433 13.94 20.55 33.61
N GLU A 434 15.22 20.24 33.42
CA GLU A 434 16.30 20.50 34.39
C GLU A 434 16.52 22.00 34.64
N THR A 435 16.46 22.80 33.57
CA THR A 435 16.60 24.26 33.66
C THR A 435 15.33 24.95 33.17
N ARG A 436 14.86 25.97 33.91
CA ARG A 436 13.69 26.79 33.53
C ARG A 436 13.89 27.59 32.22
N SER A 437 15.11 27.65 31.69
CA SER A 437 15.48 28.41 30.49
C SER A 437 15.26 27.65 29.16
N TRP A 438 14.99 26.34 29.18
CA TRP A 438 14.79 25.57 27.96
C TRP A 438 13.42 25.88 27.32
N ARG A 439 13.42 26.15 26.00
CA ARG A 439 12.19 26.39 25.24
C ARG A 439 11.47 25.06 25.01
N PHE A 440 10.31 24.88 25.63
CA PHE A 440 9.50 23.64 25.64
C PHE A 440 9.45 22.86 24.31
N LYS A 441 9.14 23.50 23.18
CA LYS A 441 9.05 22.83 21.86
C LYS A 441 10.40 22.27 21.38
N LEU A 442 11.51 22.99 21.63
CA LEU A 442 12.84 22.49 21.28
C LEU A 442 13.20 21.25 22.10
N LEU A 443 12.87 21.24 23.39
CA LEU A 443 13.14 20.10 24.26
C LEU A 443 12.23 18.91 23.94
N SER A 444 10.95 19.12 23.64
CA SER A 444 10.05 18.02 23.18
C SER A 444 10.51 17.38 21.87
N ASP A 445 10.91 18.19 20.88
CA ASP A 445 11.42 17.67 19.59
C ASP A 445 12.77 16.96 19.76
N ASP A 446 13.63 17.47 20.65
CA ASP A 446 14.90 16.84 21.02
C ASP A 446 14.67 15.51 21.75
N CYS A 447 13.73 15.45 22.70
CA CYS A 447 13.30 14.23 23.36
C CYS A 447 12.76 13.20 22.36
N LYS A 448 11.94 13.65 21.39
CA LYS A 448 11.41 12.77 20.33
C LYS A 448 12.55 12.21 19.48
N LYS A 449 13.48 13.06 19.01
CA LYS A 449 14.65 12.62 18.22
C LYS A 449 15.54 11.67 19.02
N PHE A 450 15.79 11.97 20.29
CA PHE A 450 16.56 11.14 21.20
C PHE A 450 15.93 9.76 21.40
N LEU A 451 14.60 9.71 21.59
CA LEU A 451 13.87 8.45 21.71
C LEU A 451 13.83 7.67 20.39
N THR A 452 13.63 8.32 19.23
CA THR A 452 13.65 7.65 17.91
C THR A 452 14.98 6.94 17.63
N GLY A 453 16.10 7.46 18.14
CA GLY A 453 17.40 6.80 18.03
C GLY A 453 17.58 5.55 18.90
N LYS A 454 16.70 5.33 19.89
CA LYS A 454 16.86 4.30 20.95
C LYS A 454 15.69 3.32 21.07
N LEU A 455 14.50 3.76 20.72
CA LEU A 455 13.25 3.00 20.77
C LEU A 455 12.78 2.63 19.36
N PRO A 456 12.09 1.50 19.19
CA PRO A 456 11.31 1.22 17.99
C PRO A 456 10.26 2.32 17.75
N SER A 457 9.93 2.58 16.48
CA SER A 457 9.01 3.67 16.08
C SER A 457 7.65 3.60 16.79
N TYR A 458 7.12 2.40 17.04
CA TYR A 458 5.84 2.20 17.74
C TYR A 458 5.87 2.52 19.25
N ALA A 459 7.05 2.59 19.87
CA ALA A 459 7.21 2.88 21.30
C ALA A 459 7.60 4.34 21.58
N VAL A 460 7.79 5.15 20.54
CA VAL A 460 8.05 6.59 20.68
C VAL A 460 6.74 7.33 20.96
N PRO A 461 6.60 8.09 22.07
CA PRO A 461 5.42 8.87 22.36
C PRO A 461 5.08 9.84 21.22
N SER A 462 3.80 9.95 20.87
CA SER A 462 3.33 10.89 19.85
C SER A 462 3.13 12.30 20.42
N ILE A 463 2.97 12.42 21.74
CA ILE A 463 2.72 13.69 22.45
C ILE A 463 3.69 13.83 23.63
N PHE A 464 4.31 15.01 23.76
CA PHE A 464 5.24 15.36 24.84
C PHE A 464 4.76 16.61 25.58
N ILE A 465 4.53 16.50 26.89
CA ILE A 465 3.92 17.56 27.72
C ILE A 465 4.89 17.98 28.84
N PRO A 466 5.42 19.22 28.80
CA PRO A 466 6.25 19.73 29.88
C PRO A 466 5.39 20.15 31.08
N LEU A 467 5.85 19.83 32.29
CA LEU A 467 5.27 20.25 33.56
C LEU A 467 6.28 21.08 34.35
N ALA A 468 5.79 22.03 35.15
CA ALA A 468 6.65 22.76 36.08
C ALA A 468 7.13 21.88 37.25
N ARG A 469 6.30 20.93 37.65
CA ARG A 469 6.55 19.87 38.64
C ARG A 469 5.59 18.72 38.39
N MET A 470 5.95 17.50 38.78
CA MET A 470 5.01 16.39 38.75
C MET A 470 3.91 16.57 39.82
N PRO A 471 2.63 16.34 39.48
CA PRO A 471 1.58 16.28 40.49
C PRO A 471 1.82 15.05 41.36
N LEU A 472 1.82 15.23 42.68
CA LEU A 472 2.03 14.16 43.66
C LEU A 472 0.77 13.98 44.50
N ASN A 473 0.45 12.73 44.83
CA ASN A 473 -0.59 12.40 45.79
C ASN A 473 -0.11 12.65 47.25
N PRO A 474 -0.99 12.56 48.26
CA PRO A 474 -0.61 12.79 49.67
C PRO A 474 0.52 11.88 50.20
N ASN A 475 0.79 10.76 49.52
CA ASN A 475 1.86 9.81 49.84
C ASN A 475 3.16 10.09 49.06
N GLY A 476 3.25 11.22 48.36
CA GLY A 476 4.45 11.63 47.61
C GLY A 476 4.71 10.91 46.30
N LYS A 477 3.75 10.12 45.78
CA LYS A 477 3.86 9.44 44.47
C LYS A 477 3.19 10.25 43.37
N ILE A 478 3.62 10.09 42.11
CA ILE A 478 3.01 10.79 40.97
C ILE A 478 1.53 10.42 40.83
N ASP A 479 0.67 11.44 40.84
CA ASP A 479 -0.78 11.33 40.72
C ASP A 479 -1.18 11.31 39.24
N LYS A 480 -1.26 10.10 38.67
CA LYS A 480 -1.55 9.88 37.24
C LYS A 480 -2.92 10.39 36.79
N PRO A 481 -4.00 10.27 37.58
CA PRO A 481 -5.27 10.94 37.30
C PRO A 481 -5.16 12.47 37.26
N ALA A 482 -4.33 13.07 38.11
CA ALA A 482 -4.12 14.51 38.13
C ALA A 482 -3.17 15.03 37.03
N LEU A 483 -2.58 14.14 36.21
CA LEU A 483 -1.78 14.55 35.05
C LEU A 483 -2.68 15.22 34.01
N PRO A 484 -2.42 16.49 33.65
CA PRO A 484 -3.29 17.23 32.75
C PRO A 484 -3.26 16.59 31.38
N PHE A 485 -4.40 16.14 30.86
CA PHE A 485 -4.51 15.88 29.44
C PHE A 485 -4.85 17.20 28.76
N PRO A 486 -4.10 17.63 27.74
CA PRO A 486 -4.35 18.94 27.19
C PRO A 486 -5.64 18.85 26.38
N ASN A 487 -6.65 19.63 26.79
CA ASN A 487 -7.82 19.89 25.95
C ASN A 487 -7.31 20.43 24.59
N PRO A 488 -8.02 20.31 23.46
CA PRO A 488 -7.58 20.94 22.20
C PRO A 488 -7.23 22.42 22.39
N VAL A 489 -7.93 23.08 23.33
CA VAL A 489 -7.70 24.45 23.82
C VAL A 489 -6.38 24.64 24.61
N ASP A 490 -5.91 23.61 25.31
CA ASP A 490 -4.66 23.62 26.10
C ASP A 490 -3.42 23.27 25.25
N LEU A 491 -3.53 22.37 24.27
CA LEU A 491 -2.52 22.18 23.21
C LEU A 491 -2.33 23.49 22.43
N LEU A 492 -3.43 24.18 22.15
CA LEU A 492 -3.51 25.55 21.64
C LEU A 492 -2.92 26.61 22.58
N SER A 493 -2.89 26.35 23.89
CA SER A 493 -2.40 27.29 24.92
C SER A 493 -0.90 27.17 25.20
N ALA A 494 -0.34 25.96 25.11
CA ALA A 494 1.10 25.71 25.19
C ALA A 494 1.86 26.28 23.97
N ALA A 495 1.17 26.40 22.82
CA ALA A 495 1.66 27.12 21.64
C ALA A 495 1.78 28.64 21.87
N LYS A 496 1.01 29.23 22.81
CA LYS A 496 0.84 30.69 22.97
C LYS A 496 2.12 31.50 23.18
N ARG A 497 3.21 30.91 23.69
CA ARG A 497 4.43 31.69 24.05
C ARG A 497 5.51 31.77 22.97
N ARG A 498 5.36 31.04 21.86
CA ARG A 498 6.21 31.17 20.66
C ARG A 498 5.41 31.61 19.43
N THR A 499 4.11 31.34 19.41
CA THR A 499 3.25 31.79 18.31
C THR A 499 3.04 33.29 18.29
N SER A 500 3.17 34.03 19.40
CA SER A 500 2.97 35.48 19.33
C SER A 500 4.03 36.19 18.47
N SER A 501 5.25 35.68 18.34
CA SER A 501 6.27 36.27 17.44
C SER A 501 6.29 35.62 16.06
N VAL A 502 6.08 34.30 15.95
CA VAL A 502 6.05 33.59 14.64
C VAL A 502 4.75 33.86 13.90
N VAL A 503 3.59 33.83 14.58
CA VAL A 503 2.30 34.25 14.02
C VAL A 503 2.25 35.77 13.86
N ALA A 504 2.92 36.58 14.70
CA ALA A 504 3.06 38.02 14.39
C ALA A 504 3.86 38.27 13.11
N ASN A 505 4.86 37.43 12.82
CA ASN A 505 5.69 37.51 11.61
C ASN A 505 5.10 36.73 10.42
N MET A 506 3.98 36.03 10.59
CA MET A 506 3.27 35.40 9.47
C MET A 506 2.48 36.46 8.70
N THR A 507 2.51 36.36 7.37
CA THR A 507 1.64 37.14 6.51
C THR A 507 0.17 36.83 6.81
N GLU A 508 -0.73 37.75 6.48
CA GLU A 508 -2.17 37.55 6.67
C GLU A 508 -2.66 36.28 5.95
N THR A 509 -2.09 36.00 4.77
CA THR A 509 -2.39 34.81 3.97
C THR A 509 -1.90 33.53 4.63
N GLN A 510 -0.70 33.51 5.21
CA GLN A 510 -0.21 32.37 5.99
C GLN A 510 -1.10 32.03 7.19
N LYS A 511 -1.65 33.05 7.88
CA LYS A 511 -2.55 32.85 9.03
C LYS A 511 -3.86 32.20 8.62
N ARG A 512 -4.46 32.68 7.54
CA ARG A 512 -5.71 32.12 6.98
C ARG A 512 -5.48 30.72 6.43
N LEU A 513 -4.33 30.48 5.79
CA LEU A 513 -3.97 29.17 5.26
C LEU A 513 -3.80 28.13 6.37
N ALA A 514 -3.14 28.53 7.46
CA ALA A 514 -3.02 27.70 8.65
C ALA A 514 -4.39 27.33 9.24
N ALA A 515 -5.38 28.24 9.19
CA ALA A 515 -6.75 27.95 9.61
C ALA A 515 -7.43 26.92 8.69
N VAL A 516 -7.21 27.02 7.39
CA VAL A 516 -7.70 26.02 6.43
C VAL A 516 -7.06 24.64 6.68
N TRP A 517 -5.73 24.56 6.84
CA TRP A 517 -5.03 23.29 7.14
C TRP A 517 -5.54 22.63 8.42
N ALA A 518 -5.75 23.43 9.47
CA ALA A 518 -6.25 22.95 10.76
C ALA A 518 -7.64 22.34 10.67
N SER A 519 -8.43 22.82 9.72
CA SER A 519 -9.80 22.37 9.55
C SER A 519 -9.89 21.00 8.83
N VAL A 520 -8.84 20.62 8.11
CA VAL A 520 -8.77 19.39 7.30
C VAL A 520 -7.87 18.33 7.93
N LEU A 521 -6.78 18.74 8.58
CA LEU A 521 -5.88 17.81 9.26
C LEU A 521 -6.46 17.44 10.63
N PRO A 522 -6.78 16.15 10.87
CA PRO A 522 -7.37 15.72 12.13
C PRO A 522 -6.42 16.03 13.30
N ASN A 523 -6.97 16.52 14.41
CA ASN A 523 -6.24 16.86 15.64
C ASN A 523 -5.14 17.94 15.50
N ARG A 524 -5.19 18.79 14.47
CA ARG A 524 -4.28 19.93 14.29
C ARG A 524 -5.01 21.27 14.45
N SER A 525 -4.28 22.33 14.82
CA SER A 525 -4.82 23.68 14.92
C SER A 525 -3.94 24.70 14.20
N ALA A 526 -4.53 25.81 13.74
CA ALA A 526 -3.86 26.84 12.93
C ALA A 526 -2.60 27.39 13.62
N ARG A 527 -2.63 27.44 14.95
CA ARG A 527 -1.51 27.93 15.77
C ARG A 527 -0.36 26.93 15.89
N MET A 528 -0.51 25.70 15.42
CA MET A 528 0.52 24.65 15.50
C MET A 528 1.49 24.71 14.32
N PHE A 529 1.05 25.28 13.19
CA PHE A 529 1.84 25.39 11.97
C PHE A 529 2.84 26.53 12.02
N VAL A 530 3.97 26.33 11.37
CA VAL A 530 5.00 27.35 11.08
C VAL A 530 5.13 27.49 9.56
N PRO A 531 5.76 28.56 9.03
CA PRO A 531 5.91 28.73 7.58
C PRO A 531 6.50 27.49 6.87
N GLU A 532 7.44 26.78 7.52
CA GLU A 532 8.09 25.59 6.95
C GLU A 532 7.33 24.28 7.19
N SER A 533 6.17 24.29 7.87
CA SER A 533 5.36 23.09 8.07
C SER A 533 4.94 22.49 6.72
N ASN A 534 5.24 21.20 6.50
CA ASN A 534 4.85 20.45 5.31
C ASN A 534 3.52 19.72 5.53
N PHE A 535 2.57 19.87 4.61
CA PHE A 535 1.21 19.31 4.72
C PHE A 535 1.19 17.78 4.92
N PHE A 536 2.02 17.05 4.20
CA PHE A 536 2.05 15.58 4.22
C PHE A 536 2.76 15.04 5.47
N GLU A 537 3.83 15.70 5.90
CA GLU A 537 4.52 15.34 7.16
C GLU A 537 3.66 15.62 8.40
N GLU A 538 2.76 16.60 8.31
CA GLU A 538 1.83 16.93 9.39
C GLU A 538 0.63 15.96 9.50
N GLY A 539 0.54 14.99 8.59
CA GLY A 539 -0.49 13.95 8.56
C GLY A 539 -1.44 14.01 7.36
N GLY A 540 -1.19 14.90 6.40
CA GLY A 540 -1.96 15.00 5.16
C GLY A 540 -1.68 13.86 4.18
N HIS A 541 -2.68 13.50 3.38
CA HIS A 541 -2.55 12.61 2.22
C HIS A 541 -3.39 13.15 1.06
N SER A 542 -3.35 12.51 -0.12
CA SER A 542 -3.93 13.06 -1.35
C SER A 542 -5.42 13.41 -1.26
N VAL A 543 -6.20 12.64 -0.49
CA VAL A 543 -7.63 12.92 -0.24
C VAL A 543 -7.81 14.15 0.66
N LEU A 544 -7.02 14.28 1.73
CA LEU A 544 -7.02 15.48 2.58
C LEU A 544 -6.51 16.71 1.82
N ALA A 545 -5.53 16.57 0.93
CA ALA A 545 -5.04 17.66 0.09
C ALA A 545 -6.14 18.19 -0.85
N GLN A 546 -6.97 17.30 -1.40
CA GLN A 546 -8.15 17.66 -2.21
C GLN A 546 -9.22 18.37 -1.36
N GLN A 547 -9.52 17.86 -0.16
CA GLN A 547 -10.46 18.51 0.76
C GLN A 547 -9.98 19.91 1.21
N MET A 548 -8.68 20.05 1.47
CA MET A 548 -8.04 21.33 1.78
C MET A 548 -8.23 22.33 0.64
N PHE A 549 -8.05 21.91 -0.61
CA PHE A 549 -8.21 22.78 -1.76
C PHE A 549 -9.62 23.41 -1.86
N PHE A 550 -10.68 22.67 -1.50
CA PHE A 550 -12.04 23.25 -1.45
C PHE A 550 -12.16 24.37 -0.44
N ARG A 551 -11.57 24.18 0.74
CA ARG A 551 -11.60 25.17 1.80
C ARG A 551 -10.73 26.38 1.46
N LEU A 552 -9.65 26.22 0.68
CA LEU A 552 -8.89 27.34 0.11
C LEU A 552 -9.77 28.18 -0.82
N ARG A 553 -10.48 27.58 -1.78
CA ARG A 553 -11.36 28.33 -2.71
C ARG A 553 -12.55 28.99 -2.01
N SER A 554 -13.02 28.42 -0.89
CA SER A 554 -14.07 29.04 -0.08
C SER A 554 -13.56 30.27 0.70
N GLU A 555 -12.33 30.19 1.22
CA GLU A 555 -11.71 31.26 2.02
C GLU A 555 -11.25 32.43 1.13
N TRP A 556 -10.73 32.16 -0.06
CA TRP A 556 -10.34 33.16 -1.05
C TRP A 556 -11.15 32.99 -2.33
N LYS A 557 -12.24 33.75 -2.44
CA LYS A 557 -13.25 33.58 -3.50
C LYS A 557 -12.84 34.12 -4.87
N ASP A 558 -11.85 35.00 -4.91
CA ASP A 558 -11.43 35.75 -6.10
C ASP A 558 -10.03 35.33 -6.62
N ILE A 559 -9.48 34.22 -6.12
CA ILE A 559 -8.21 33.67 -6.61
C ILE A 559 -8.43 32.50 -7.55
N ASP A 560 -7.65 32.46 -8.63
CA ASP A 560 -7.57 31.28 -9.50
C ASP A 560 -6.27 30.53 -9.23
N LEU A 561 -6.33 29.56 -8.32
CA LEU A 561 -5.22 28.66 -8.03
C LEU A 561 -5.42 27.31 -8.72
N PRO A 562 -4.41 26.80 -9.46
CA PRO A 562 -4.40 25.44 -9.97
C PRO A 562 -4.39 24.40 -8.84
N VAL A 563 -5.02 23.25 -9.08
CA VAL A 563 -5.17 22.16 -8.08
C VAL A 563 -3.85 21.45 -7.80
N SER A 564 -2.89 21.57 -8.71
CA SER A 564 -1.52 21.09 -8.53
C SER A 564 -0.75 21.89 -7.47
N VAL A 565 -1.18 23.10 -7.12
CA VAL A 565 -0.45 24.00 -6.22
C VAL A 565 -0.25 23.40 -4.82
N PRO A 566 -1.26 22.82 -4.14
CA PRO A 566 -1.05 22.05 -2.91
C PRO A 566 0.00 20.94 -2.98
N PHE A 567 0.19 20.33 -4.15
CA PHE A 567 1.11 19.19 -4.35
C PHE A 567 2.52 19.65 -4.72
N ARG A 568 2.65 20.79 -5.42
CA ARG A 568 3.92 21.44 -5.75
C ARG A 568 4.47 22.25 -4.58
N SER A 569 3.61 23.03 -3.94
CA SER A 569 3.93 23.94 -2.83
C SER A 569 3.47 23.32 -1.50
N GLN A 570 4.22 22.32 -1.04
CA GLN A 570 3.81 21.47 0.08
C GLN A 570 3.95 22.11 1.46
N THR A 571 4.65 23.25 1.57
CA THR A 571 4.83 23.98 2.84
C THR A 571 3.84 25.13 2.98
N LEU A 572 3.50 25.50 4.22
CA LEU A 572 2.62 26.62 4.53
C LEU A 572 3.11 27.95 3.90
N HIS A 573 4.43 28.17 3.87
CA HIS A 573 5.05 29.34 3.28
C HIS A 573 4.90 29.38 1.76
N THR A 574 5.29 28.29 1.10
CA THR A 574 5.24 28.20 -0.37
C THR A 574 3.81 28.29 -0.90
N LEU A 575 2.84 27.69 -0.19
CA LEU A 575 1.44 27.72 -0.60
C LEU A 575 0.79 29.09 -0.33
N ALA A 576 1.15 29.76 0.76
CA ALA A 576 0.69 31.13 1.03
C ALA A 576 1.21 32.14 0.01
N LEU A 577 2.46 31.98 -0.46
CA LEU A 577 3.03 32.82 -1.52
C LEU A 577 2.27 32.68 -2.85
N GLU A 578 1.86 31.45 -3.21
CA GLU A 578 1.05 31.22 -4.40
C GLU A 578 -0.33 31.89 -4.28
N ILE A 579 -0.95 31.84 -3.10
CA ILE A 579 -2.20 32.58 -2.81
C ILE A 579 -1.99 34.10 -2.90
N ASP A 580 -0.92 34.62 -2.31
CA ASP A 580 -0.60 36.05 -2.33
C ASP A 580 -0.36 36.58 -3.76
N ARG A 581 0.29 35.79 -4.63
CA ARG A 581 0.45 36.08 -6.07
C ARG A 581 -0.88 36.08 -6.81
N ALA A 582 -1.73 35.09 -6.54
CA ALA A 582 -3.06 35.02 -7.16
C ALA A 582 -3.97 36.18 -6.73
N LEU A 583 -3.75 36.76 -5.55
CA LEU A 583 -4.45 37.96 -5.06
C LEU A 583 -3.95 39.28 -5.65
N ASP A 584 -2.70 39.33 -6.14
CA ASP A 584 -2.10 40.52 -6.74
C ASP A 584 -1.31 40.17 -8.02
N PRO A 585 -2.00 39.78 -9.11
CA PRO A 585 -1.37 39.36 -10.37
C PRO A 585 -0.61 40.48 -11.10
N ILE A 586 -0.74 41.74 -10.67
CA ILE A 586 -0.12 42.94 -11.28
C ILE A 586 1.15 43.37 -10.50
N GLY A 587 1.38 42.81 -9.30
CA GLY A 587 2.60 43.04 -8.51
C GLY A 587 2.67 44.41 -7.84
N LEU A 588 1.55 44.96 -7.37
CA LEU A 588 1.47 46.28 -6.74
C LEU A 588 1.77 46.28 -5.22
N ARG A 589 1.83 45.10 -4.57
CA ARG A 589 2.24 44.94 -3.17
C ARG A 589 3.77 44.98 -3.00
N LEU A 590 4.27 46.06 -2.39
CA LEU A 590 5.69 46.22 -2.02
C LEU A 590 6.23 45.17 -1.01
N ASP A 591 5.36 44.39 -0.36
CA ASP A 591 5.73 43.43 0.68
C ASP A 591 6.04 42.02 0.13
N ALA A 592 5.79 41.77 -1.16
CA ALA A 592 6.14 40.53 -1.84
C ALA A 592 7.62 40.60 -2.28
N MET A 593 8.56 40.31 -1.36
CA MET A 593 9.98 40.26 -1.72
C MET A 593 10.25 39.14 -2.75
N PRO A 594 11.10 39.38 -3.77
CA PRO A 594 11.58 38.33 -4.64
C PRO A 594 12.45 37.36 -3.84
N LEU A 595 12.35 36.06 -4.14
CA LEU A 595 13.22 35.05 -3.53
C LEU A 595 14.66 35.28 -4.00
N PRO A 596 15.68 35.09 -3.15
CA PRO A 596 17.04 34.84 -3.62
C PRO A 596 17.04 33.50 -4.34
N GLY A 597 16.86 33.56 -5.66
CA GLY A 597 16.58 32.40 -6.50
C GLY A 597 15.45 32.70 -7.48
N ASP A 598 15.62 33.71 -8.34
CA ASP A 598 14.90 33.83 -9.61
C ASP A 598 15.38 32.78 -10.64
N GLY A 599 15.75 31.59 -10.15
CA GLY A 599 15.73 30.36 -10.92
C GLY A 599 14.50 29.62 -10.43
N GLU A 600 13.54 29.45 -11.33
CA GLU A 600 12.40 28.54 -11.26
C GLU A 600 12.49 27.52 -10.10
N SER A 601 11.46 27.41 -9.26
CA SER A 601 11.25 26.14 -8.55
C SER A 601 10.89 25.10 -9.62
N GLU A 602 11.89 24.58 -10.32
CA GLU A 602 11.73 23.66 -11.45
C GLU A 602 11.21 22.33 -10.89
N ASP A 603 9.89 22.14 -10.92
CA ASP A 603 9.45 20.96 -11.65
C ASP A 603 10.06 21.17 -13.03
N GLN A 604 10.94 20.27 -13.47
CA GLN A 604 11.68 20.41 -14.72
C GLN A 604 10.74 20.98 -15.78
N SER A 605 11.06 22.16 -16.32
CA SER A 605 10.33 22.68 -17.47
C SER A 605 10.30 21.55 -18.50
N TYR A 606 9.12 20.99 -18.76
CA TYR A 606 8.99 19.80 -19.60
C TYR A 606 9.61 20.04 -20.98
N ALA A 607 9.61 21.30 -21.44
CA ALA A 607 10.30 21.73 -22.64
C ALA A 607 11.83 21.75 -22.48
N ALA A 608 12.36 22.29 -21.38
CA ALA A 608 13.79 22.28 -21.12
C ALA A 608 14.33 20.86 -20.95
N ASP A 609 13.62 20.00 -20.23
CA ASP A 609 13.97 18.59 -20.06
C ASP A 609 13.90 17.82 -21.38
N ALA A 610 12.85 18.01 -22.18
CA ALA A 610 12.79 17.42 -23.52
C ALA A 610 13.96 17.87 -24.40
N GLN A 611 14.35 19.15 -24.30
CA GLN A 611 15.51 19.71 -25.01
C GLN A 611 16.84 19.12 -24.52
N GLU A 612 17.00 18.92 -23.20
CA GLU A 612 18.17 18.26 -22.61
C GLU A 612 18.28 16.81 -23.10
N LEU A 613 17.16 16.08 -23.12
CA LEU A 613 17.09 14.69 -23.57
C LEU A 613 17.45 14.52 -25.06
N LEU A 614 17.33 15.55 -25.90
CA LEU A 614 17.79 15.48 -27.30
C LEU A 614 19.28 15.18 -27.42
N SER A 615 20.10 15.56 -26.43
CA SER A 615 21.53 15.25 -26.40
C SER A 615 21.81 13.75 -26.21
N GLN A 616 20.83 13.01 -25.69
CA GLN A 616 20.92 11.57 -25.42
C GLN A 616 20.30 10.71 -26.52
N LEU A 617 19.69 11.34 -27.53
CA LEU A 617 19.18 10.65 -28.70
C LEU A 617 20.36 10.17 -29.59
N PRO A 618 20.22 9.02 -30.27
CA PRO A 618 21.19 8.58 -31.27
C PRO A 618 21.39 9.64 -32.36
N ASP A 619 22.62 9.80 -32.85
CA ASP A 619 22.94 10.79 -33.89
C ASP A 619 22.25 10.47 -35.23
N CYS A 620 22.09 9.18 -35.53
CA CYS A 620 21.44 8.67 -36.73
C CYS A 620 20.61 7.44 -36.37
N ILE A 621 19.40 7.36 -36.93
CA ILE A 621 18.47 6.25 -36.74
C ILE A 621 18.26 5.59 -38.12
N PRO A 622 18.45 4.26 -38.25
CA PRO A 622 18.22 3.56 -39.51
C PRO A 622 16.79 3.76 -40.01
N GLN A 623 16.65 4.40 -41.17
CA GLN A 623 15.35 4.73 -41.75
C GLN A 623 14.69 3.48 -42.33
N ALA A 624 13.48 3.17 -41.87
CA ALA A 624 12.66 2.13 -42.48
C ALA A 624 12.06 2.64 -43.82
N PRO A 625 11.79 1.76 -44.80
CA PRO A 625 11.20 2.17 -46.07
C PRO A 625 9.89 2.95 -45.86
N VAL A 626 9.73 4.08 -46.55
CA VAL A 626 8.50 4.91 -46.49
C VAL A 626 7.30 4.17 -47.08
N ASN A 627 7.53 3.40 -48.15
CA ASN A 627 6.55 2.48 -48.71
C ASN A 627 6.75 1.10 -48.05
N TRP A 628 5.72 0.60 -47.38
CA TRP A 628 5.75 -0.75 -46.80
C TRP A 628 4.53 -1.54 -47.26
N ASP A 629 4.79 -2.60 -48.01
CA ASP A 629 3.82 -3.64 -48.25
C ASP A 629 3.86 -4.67 -47.12
N TYR A 630 2.97 -4.52 -46.14
CA TYR A 630 2.86 -5.46 -45.02
C TYR A 630 2.09 -6.74 -45.41
N THR A 631 1.56 -6.84 -46.63
CA THR A 631 0.82 -8.02 -47.10
C THR A 631 1.73 -9.13 -47.63
N GLU A 632 2.96 -8.79 -48.07
CA GLU A 632 3.96 -9.78 -48.50
C GLU A 632 4.37 -10.73 -47.37
N ARG A 633 4.51 -10.19 -46.15
CA ARG A 633 4.81 -10.96 -44.94
C ARG A 633 4.17 -10.30 -43.71
N PRO A 634 3.55 -11.08 -42.80
CA PRO A 634 3.02 -10.54 -41.56
C PRO A 634 4.11 -9.82 -40.74
N PRO A 635 3.89 -8.57 -40.30
CA PRO A 635 4.87 -7.83 -39.52
C PRO A 635 5.00 -8.41 -38.10
N THR A 636 6.16 -8.22 -37.49
CA THR A 636 6.35 -8.43 -36.04
C THR A 636 6.20 -7.10 -35.31
N VAL A 637 5.18 -7.01 -34.46
CA VAL A 637 4.82 -5.79 -33.71
C VAL A 637 5.25 -5.92 -32.26
N LEU A 638 6.01 -4.95 -31.74
CA LEU A 638 6.22 -4.81 -30.29
C LEU A 638 5.18 -3.84 -29.74
N LEU A 639 4.33 -4.29 -28.81
CA LEU A 639 3.29 -3.48 -28.19
C LEU A 639 3.58 -3.26 -26.70
N THR A 640 3.74 -1.99 -26.30
CA THR A 640 3.75 -1.62 -24.88
C THR A 640 2.35 -1.28 -24.40
N GLY A 641 2.03 -1.60 -23.15
CA GLY A 641 0.73 -1.25 -22.56
C GLY A 641 -0.46 -2.08 -23.07
N ALA A 642 -0.22 -3.32 -23.52
CA ALA A 642 -1.25 -4.22 -24.04
C ALA A 642 -2.36 -4.58 -23.02
N THR A 643 -2.07 -4.49 -21.71
CA THR A 643 -3.04 -4.82 -20.64
C THR A 643 -3.89 -3.63 -20.20
N GLY A 644 -3.84 -2.50 -20.92
CA GLY A 644 -4.78 -1.38 -20.72
C GLY A 644 -6.03 -1.54 -21.58
N PHE A 645 -7.05 -0.69 -21.35
CA PHE A 645 -8.29 -0.71 -22.14
C PHE A 645 -8.01 -0.49 -23.64
N LEU A 646 -7.51 0.68 -24.03
CA LEU A 646 -7.09 0.94 -25.41
C LEU A 646 -6.03 -0.06 -25.90
N GLY A 647 -5.12 -0.47 -25.02
CA GLY A 647 -4.07 -1.44 -25.33
C GLY A 647 -4.60 -2.81 -25.76
N SER A 648 -5.73 -3.25 -25.22
CA SER A 648 -6.36 -4.52 -25.57
C SER A 648 -6.99 -4.48 -26.97
N TYR A 649 -7.55 -3.32 -27.36
CA TYR A 649 -8.04 -3.10 -28.73
C TYR A 649 -6.88 -2.94 -29.73
N ILE A 650 -5.81 -2.24 -29.34
CA ILE A 650 -4.57 -2.16 -30.14
C ILE A 650 -3.91 -3.54 -30.28
N LEU A 651 -4.07 -4.46 -29.33
CA LEU A 651 -3.60 -5.84 -29.47
C LEU A 651 -4.48 -6.64 -30.44
N HIS A 652 -5.81 -6.47 -30.35
CA HIS A 652 -6.78 -7.16 -31.21
C HIS A 652 -6.57 -6.82 -32.69
N GLU A 653 -6.41 -5.53 -33.02
CA GLU A 653 -6.36 -5.05 -34.41
C GLU A 653 -5.23 -5.65 -35.28
N PRO A 654 -3.95 -5.70 -34.89
CA PRO A 654 -2.91 -6.31 -35.70
C PRO A 654 -3.08 -7.84 -35.81
N LEU A 655 -3.77 -8.49 -34.87
CA LEU A 655 -4.05 -9.93 -34.90
C LEU A 655 -5.22 -10.30 -35.80
N GLU A 656 -6.31 -9.54 -35.76
CA GLU A 656 -7.55 -9.81 -36.51
C GLU A 656 -7.70 -9.00 -37.80
N GLY A 657 -7.13 -7.80 -37.85
CA GLY A 657 -7.16 -6.93 -39.02
C GLY A 657 -6.30 -7.43 -40.19
N PRO A 658 -6.22 -6.65 -41.27
CA PRO A 658 -5.48 -6.98 -42.49
C PRO A 658 -4.03 -7.44 -42.26
N ALA A 659 -3.34 -6.88 -41.27
CA ALA A 659 -1.92 -7.13 -41.05
C ALA A 659 -1.60 -8.57 -40.62
N LYS A 660 -2.52 -9.24 -39.92
CA LYS A 660 -2.36 -10.61 -39.37
C LYS A 660 -1.00 -10.83 -38.68
N ALA A 661 -0.51 -9.81 -37.98
CA ALA A 661 0.82 -9.71 -37.41
C ALA A 661 1.14 -10.79 -36.36
N ARG A 662 2.43 -10.98 -36.09
CA ARG A 662 2.93 -11.54 -34.83
C ARG A 662 3.10 -10.39 -33.84
N VAL A 663 2.63 -10.54 -32.60
CA VAL A 663 2.70 -9.48 -31.58
C VAL A 663 3.56 -9.92 -30.40
N ILE A 664 4.57 -9.15 -30.09
CA ILE A 664 5.35 -9.25 -28.86
C ILE A 664 4.79 -8.21 -27.90
N VAL A 665 4.25 -8.63 -26.76
CA VAL A 665 3.68 -7.75 -25.74
C VAL A 665 4.67 -7.53 -24.61
N HIS A 666 4.97 -6.27 -24.30
CA HIS A 666 5.80 -5.91 -23.15
C HIS A 666 4.91 -5.69 -21.91
N VAL A 667 5.10 -6.50 -20.87
CA VAL A 667 4.20 -6.57 -19.71
C VAL A 667 4.96 -6.76 -18.39
N ARG A 668 4.44 -6.16 -17.32
CA ARG A 668 4.93 -6.41 -15.95
C ARG A 668 4.32 -7.71 -15.41
N ALA A 669 5.14 -8.71 -15.16
CA ALA A 669 4.78 -10.01 -14.60
C ALA A 669 5.99 -10.68 -13.93
N GLU A 670 5.80 -11.84 -13.29
CA GLU A 670 6.92 -12.62 -12.71
C GLU A 670 7.76 -13.29 -13.81
N ASP A 671 7.11 -13.80 -14.86
CA ASP A 671 7.71 -14.45 -16.02
C ASP A 671 6.82 -14.29 -17.27
N ALA A 672 7.29 -14.77 -18.42
CA ALA A 672 6.59 -14.65 -19.70
C ALA A 672 5.26 -15.40 -19.73
N GLU A 673 5.13 -16.52 -19.01
CA GLU A 673 3.89 -17.30 -18.96
C GLU A 673 2.82 -16.55 -18.16
N ALA A 674 3.18 -16.00 -17.00
CA ALA A 674 2.32 -15.11 -16.22
C ALA A 674 1.96 -13.84 -17.00
N GLY A 675 2.92 -13.30 -17.77
CA GLY A 675 2.69 -12.17 -18.67
C GLY A 675 1.64 -12.46 -19.74
N LEU A 676 1.76 -13.61 -20.41
CA LEU A 676 0.80 -14.04 -21.42
C LEU A 676 -0.58 -14.32 -20.82
N SER A 677 -0.63 -14.99 -19.66
CA SER A 677 -1.88 -15.25 -18.94
C SER A 677 -2.60 -13.96 -18.53
N ARG A 678 -1.85 -12.93 -18.12
CA ARG A 678 -2.42 -11.61 -17.83
C ARG A 678 -3.03 -10.97 -19.08
N VAL A 679 -2.34 -11.05 -20.23
CA VAL A 679 -2.81 -10.50 -21.51
C VAL A 679 -4.07 -11.23 -21.98
N GLU A 680 -4.08 -12.56 -21.91
CA GLU A 680 -5.26 -13.38 -22.20
C GLU A 680 -6.43 -13.00 -21.30
N SER A 681 -6.23 -12.94 -19.98
CA SER A 681 -7.27 -12.60 -19.03
C SER A 681 -7.84 -11.19 -19.28
N THR A 682 -6.99 -10.20 -19.58
CA THR A 682 -7.44 -8.83 -19.87
C THR A 682 -8.20 -8.75 -21.19
N ALA A 683 -7.67 -9.34 -22.27
CA ALA A 683 -8.36 -9.35 -23.56
C ALA A 683 -9.69 -10.13 -23.50
N ALA A 684 -9.74 -11.23 -22.73
CA ALA A 684 -10.95 -12.01 -22.52
C ALA A 684 -11.99 -11.24 -21.71
N ALA A 685 -11.58 -10.44 -20.72
CA ALA A 685 -12.47 -9.57 -19.95
C ALA A 685 -13.20 -8.54 -20.81
N TYR A 686 -12.58 -8.09 -21.91
CA TYR A 686 -13.19 -7.20 -22.90
C TYR A 686 -13.84 -7.95 -24.08
N GLY A 687 -13.93 -9.29 -24.03
CA GLY A 687 -14.52 -10.10 -25.11
C GLY A 687 -13.73 -10.10 -26.41
N LEU A 688 -12.44 -9.73 -26.37
CA LEU A 688 -11.57 -9.62 -27.55
C LEU A 688 -10.75 -10.89 -27.79
N TRP A 689 -10.40 -11.64 -26.74
CA TRP A 689 -9.49 -12.78 -26.83
C TRP A 689 -10.01 -13.89 -27.75
N ARG A 690 -9.10 -14.45 -28.56
CA ARG A 690 -9.34 -15.67 -29.34
C ARG A 690 -8.24 -16.71 -29.10
N PRO A 691 -8.57 -17.99 -28.85
CA PRO A 691 -7.57 -19.04 -28.59
C PRO A 691 -6.54 -19.21 -29.72
N GLU A 692 -6.90 -18.88 -30.96
CA GLU A 692 -6.02 -18.96 -32.13
C GLU A 692 -4.92 -17.88 -32.10
N TRP A 693 -4.92 -16.96 -31.14
CA TRP A 693 -3.87 -15.95 -31.04
C TRP A 693 -2.64 -16.45 -30.29
N SER A 694 -2.75 -17.51 -29.48
CA SER A 694 -1.69 -17.96 -28.58
C SER A 694 -0.36 -18.26 -29.30
N PHE A 695 -0.40 -18.68 -30.57
CA PHE A 695 0.82 -18.94 -31.35
C PHE A 695 1.43 -17.70 -32.02
N ARG A 696 0.71 -16.57 -32.02
CA ARG A 696 1.12 -15.28 -32.60
C ARG A 696 1.48 -14.24 -31.54
N ILE A 697 1.19 -14.50 -30.27
CA ILE A 697 1.51 -13.61 -29.16
C ILE A 697 2.68 -14.18 -28.38
N GLU A 698 3.66 -13.31 -28.09
CA GLU A 698 4.77 -13.60 -27.20
C GLU A 698 4.82 -12.53 -26.11
N ALA A 699 4.94 -12.92 -24.84
CA ALA A 699 5.10 -11.97 -23.75
C ALA A 699 6.57 -11.78 -23.37
N VAL A 700 7.00 -10.52 -23.27
CA VAL A 700 8.29 -10.11 -22.73
C VAL A 700 8.06 -9.36 -21.43
N VAL A 701 8.73 -9.81 -20.37
CA VAL A 701 8.61 -9.20 -19.04
C VAL A 701 9.55 -8.03 -18.90
N GLY A 702 9.00 -6.92 -18.40
CA GLY A 702 9.79 -5.76 -17.99
C GLY A 702 8.92 -4.60 -17.52
N ASP A 703 9.55 -3.48 -17.21
CA ASP A 703 8.94 -2.23 -16.76
C ASP A 703 9.40 -1.08 -17.67
N ILE A 704 8.46 -0.47 -18.38
CA ILE A 704 8.74 0.64 -19.31
C ILE A 704 9.36 1.86 -18.64
N SER A 705 9.23 1.99 -17.30
CA SER A 705 9.82 3.09 -16.53
C SER A 705 11.30 2.89 -16.21
N LYS A 706 11.88 1.74 -16.57
CA LYS A 706 13.29 1.39 -16.35
C LYS A 706 14.09 1.48 -17.65
N PRO A 707 15.42 1.69 -17.56
CA PRO A 707 16.31 1.65 -18.72
C PRO A 707 16.17 0.36 -19.52
N SER A 708 16.33 0.44 -20.84
CA SER A 708 16.20 -0.70 -21.75
C SER A 708 14.89 -1.49 -21.58
N LEU A 709 13.80 -0.83 -21.17
CA LEU A 709 12.49 -1.44 -20.89
C LEU A 709 12.54 -2.56 -19.83
N ASP A 710 13.57 -2.60 -18.98
CA ASP A 710 13.84 -3.65 -17.99
C ASP A 710 14.02 -5.07 -18.58
N VAL A 711 14.42 -5.19 -19.84
CA VAL A 711 14.67 -6.49 -20.47
C VAL A 711 16.16 -6.84 -20.44
N SER A 712 16.47 -8.15 -20.40
CA SER A 712 17.86 -8.62 -20.54
C SER A 712 18.47 -8.17 -21.87
N GLN A 713 19.79 -8.02 -21.93
CA GLN A 713 20.50 -7.69 -23.18
C GLN A 713 20.22 -8.67 -24.32
N ASP A 714 20.10 -9.97 -24.05
CA ASP A 714 19.78 -10.97 -25.08
C ASP A 714 18.38 -10.74 -25.67
N THR A 715 17.40 -10.43 -24.81
CA THR A 715 16.06 -10.06 -25.23
C THR A 715 16.07 -8.76 -26.03
N TRP A 716 16.81 -7.75 -25.56
CA TRP A 716 16.96 -6.48 -26.27
C TRP A 716 17.50 -6.69 -27.69
N ASN A 717 18.62 -7.41 -27.84
CA ASN A 717 19.22 -7.72 -29.14
C ASN A 717 18.23 -8.45 -30.06
N ARG A 718 17.50 -9.43 -29.53
CA ARG A 718 16.47 -10.16 -30.28
C ARG A 718 15.32 -9.24 -30.73
N LEU A 719 14.86 -8.33 -29.88
CA LEU A 719 13.84 -7.34 -30.25
C LEU A 719 14.38 -6.41 -31.35
N SER A 720 15.62 -5.96 -31.24
CA SER A 720 16.31 -5.12 -32.23
C SER A 720 16.38 -5.77 -33.61
N ASP A 721 16.50 -7.09 -33.69
CA ASP A 721 16.60 -7.82 -34.96
C ASP A 721 15.26 -8.32 -35.51
N SER A 722 14.25 -8.52 -34.66
CA SER A 722 12.99 -9.16 -35.05
C SER A 722 11.81 -8.22 -35.23
N VAL A 723 11.75 -7.09 -34.52
CA VAL A 723 10.59 -6.17 -34.54
C VAL A 723 10.59 -5.29 -35.78
N ASP A 724 9.50 -5.25 -36.53
CA ASP A 724 9.30 -4.36 -37.69
C ASP A 724 8.61 -3.04 -37.30
N LEU A 725 7.67 -3.10 -36.36
CA LEU A 725 6.90 -1.95 -35.87
C LEU A 725 6.82 -1.97 -34.34
N ILE A 726 7.16 -0.85 -33.71
CA ILE A 726 6.90 -0.62 -32.28
C ILE A 726 5.63 0.21 -32.18
N ILE A 727 4.62 -0.27 -31.46
CA ILE A 727 3.46 0.52 -31.03
C ILE A 727 3.65 0.86 -29.56
N HIS A 728 4.03 2.11 -29.29
CA HIS A 728 4.27 2.60 -27.93
C HIS A 728 2.99 3.24 -27.38
N ASN A 729 2.16 2.42 -26.72
CA ASN A 729 0.91 2.84 -26.06
C ASN A 729 1.04 2.91 -24.53
N GLY A 730 2.00 2.19 -23.94
CA GLY A 730 2.22 2.16 -22.49
C GLY A 730 2.55 3.54 -21.92
N ALA A 731 1.76 3.99 -20.95
CA ALA A 731 1.95 5.24 -20.22
C ALA A 731 1.35 5.13 -18.81
N HIS A 732 1.82 5.99 -17.90
CA HIS A 732 1.13 6.28 -16.64
C HIS A 732 0.18 7.47 -16.88
N VAL A 733 -1.12 7.20 -16.84
CA VAL A 733 -2.18 8.21 -17.03
C VAL A 733 -2.67 8.68 -15.68
N ASN A 734 -2.34 9.92 -15.31
CA ASN A 734 -2.85 10.57 -14.11
C ASN A 734 -2.90 12.08 -14.33
N TRP A 735 -4.10 12.66 -14.26
CA TRP A 735 -4.36 14.07 -14.58
C TRP A 735 -3.96 15.05 -13.46
N VAL A 736 -3.61 14.53 -12.28
CA VAL A 736 -3.28 15.34 -11.08
C VAL A 736 -1.78 15.34 -10.80
N LEU A 737 -1.07 14.28 -11.19
CA LEU A 737 0.37 14.16 -10.93
C LEU A 737 1.19 15.17 -11.75
N PRO A 738 2.27 15.72 -11.17
CA PRO A 738 3.19 16.61 -11.88
C PRO A 738 4.02 15.86 -12.93
N TYR A 739 4.63 16.60 -13.87
CA TYR A 739 5.46 16.06 -14.96
C TYR A 739 6.54 15.11 -14.44
N SER A 740 7.28 15.51 -13.40
CA SER A 740 8.34 14.71 -12.78
C SER A 740 7.90 13.31 -12.34
N SER A 741 6.66 13.15 -11.88
CA SER A 741 6.11 11.84 -11.46
C SER A 741 5.74 10.93 -12.63
N LEU A 742 5.48 11.51 -13.82
CA LEU A 742 5.10 10.79 -15.03
C LEU A 742 6.27 10.59 -15.99
N ARG A 743 7.34 11.39 -15.84
CA ARG A 743 8.51 11.45 -16.71
C ARG A 743 9.12 10.08 -17.03
N ALA A 744 9.32 9.23 -16.03
CA ALA A 744 9.93 7.92 -16.24
C ALA A 744 9.08 7.00 -17.13
N ALA A 745 7.78 6.93 -16.88
CA ALA A 745 6.89 6.02 -17.59
C ALA A 745 6.44 6.55 -18.97
N ASN A 746 6.45 7.86 -19.19
CA ASN A 746 5.91 8.48 -20.41
C ASN A 746 6.99 9.01 -21.36
N VAL A 747 8.07 9.62 -20.81
CA VAL A 747 9.10 10.31 -21.61
C VAL A 747 10.35 9.44 -21.78
N LEU A 748 10.89 8.89 -20.69
CA LEU A 748 12.08 8.03 -20.76
C LEU A 748 11.79 6.71 -21.46
N SER A 749 10.60 6.13 -21.27
CA SER A 749 10.12 4.96 -22.02
C SER A 749 10.10 5.20 -23.53
N THR A 750 9.69 6.41 -23.96
CA THR A 750 9.73 6.84 -25.37
C THR A 750 11.17 6.89 -25.88
N MET A 751 12.11 7.41 -25.08
CA MET A 751 13.54 7.39 -25.40
C MET A 751 14.06 5.96 -25.59
N GLU A 752 13.68 5.01 -24.74
CA GLU A 752 14.07 3.59 -24.90
C GLU A 752 13.50 2.99 -26.19
N CYS A 753 12.26 3.29 -26.56
CA CYS A 753 11.69 2.84 -27.83
C CYS A 753 12.44 3.43 -29.04
N ILE A 754 12.86 4.69 -28.98
CA ILE A 754 13.67 5.32 -30.02
C ILE A 754 15.06 4.66 -30.12
N ARG A 755 15.70 4.34 -28.98
CA ARG A 755 16.96 3.58 -28.96
C ARG A 755 16.80 2.21 -29.58
N LEU A 756 15.69 1.52 -29.32
CA LEU A 756 15.40 0.23 -29.96
C LEU A 756 15.23 0.36 -31.49
N CYS A 757 14.68 1.47 -31.99
CA CYS A 757 14.66 1.76 -33.43
C CYS A 757 16.06 2.04 -34.02
N ALA A 758 17.02 2.49 -33.21
CA ALA A 758 18.36 2.83 -33.65
C ALA A 758 19.30 1.61 -33.77
N GLU A 759 18.93 0.46 -33.21
CA GLU A 759 19.75 -0.76 -33.17
C GLU A 759 19.18 -1.88 -34.05
N GLY A 760 20.00 -2.81 -34.53
CA GLY A 760 19.54 -3.96 -35.32
C GLY A 760 18.94 -3.56 -36.67
N LYS A 761 17.81 -4.17 -37.06
CA LYS A 761 17.14 -3.84 -38.33
C LYS A 761 16.36 -2.52 -38.24
N PRO A 762 16.17 -1.77 -39.36
CA PRO A 762 15.30 -0.61 -39.39
C PRO A 762 13.87 -0.95 -38.98
N LYS A 763 13.26 -0.10 -38.16
CA LYS A 763 11.91 -0.30 -37.61
C LYS A 763 11.09 0.98 -37.73
N ARG A 764 9.77 0.82 -37.65
CA ARG A 764 8.86 1.96 -37.48
C ARG A 764 8.43 2.14 -36.04
N LEU A 765 8.13 3.37 -35.64
CA LEU A 765 7.54 3.70 -34.33
C LEU A 765 6.16 4.35 -34.51
N SER A 766 5.11 3.74 -33.97
CA SER A 766 3.80 4.37 -33.78
C SER A 766 3.65 4.76 -32.32
N PHE A 767 3.62 6.05 -32.04
CA PHE A 767 3.48 6.59 -30.69
C PHE A 767 2.04 7.03 -30.43
N VAL A 768 1.41 6.49 -29.39
CA VAL A 768 0.08 6.92 -28.96
C VAL A 768 0.22 8.12 -28.02
N SER A 769 -0.09 9.30 -28.55
CA SER A 769 -0.11 10.57 -27.83
C SER A 769 -1.51 10.89 -27.28
N SER A 770 -1.89 12.16 -27.19
CA SER A 770 -3.22 12.62 -26.79
C SER A 770 -3.46 14.05 -27.29
N THR A 771 -4.71 14.40 -27.55
CA THR A 771 -5.08 15.80 -27.84
C THR A 771 -4.75 16.76 -26.70
N SER A 772 -4.47 16.25 -25.48
CA SER A 772 -4.03 17.09 -24.36
C SER A 772 -2.73 17.86 -24.61
N THR A 773 -1.97 17.51 -25.65
CA THR A 773 -0.82 18.31 -26.10
C THR A 773 -1.23 19.64 -26.73
N LEU A 774 -2.51 19.81 -27.07
CA LEU A 774 -3.09 21.00 -27.69
C LEU A 774 -3.97 21.81 -26.72
N ASP A 775 -4.00 21.46 -25.44
CA ASP A 775 -4.80 22.14 -24.41
C ASP A 775 -4.17 23.48 -24.00
N THR A 776 -4.02 24.39 -24.96
CA THR A 776 -3.57 25.77 -24.74
C THR A 776 -4.46 26.74 -25.49
N GLN A 777 -4.56 27.97 -24.98
CA GLN A 777 -5.34 29.03 -25.63
C GLN A 777 -4.87 29.31 -27.07
N HIS A 778 -3.59 29.06 -27.36
CA HIS A 778 -3.03 29.18 -28.70
C HIS A 778 -3.78 28.30 -29.71
N TYR A 779 -3.93 27.00 -29.43
CA TYR A 779 -4.57 26.07 -30.35
C TYR A 779 -6.07 26.28 -30.45
N VAL A 780 -6.73 26.71 -29.36
CA VAL A 780 -8.13 27.13 -29.40
C VAL A 780 -8.31 28.29 -30.38
N GLN A 781 -7.45 29.31 -30.33
CA GLN A 781 -7.51 30.44 -31.27
C GLN A 781 -7.16 30.01 -32.70
N LEU A 782 -6.10 29.23 -32.88
CA LEU A 782 -5.68 28.73 -34.18
C LEU A 782 -6.80 27.93 -34.88
N SER A 783 -7.52 27.09 -34.13
CA SER A 783 -8.63 26.31 -34.65
C SER A 783 -9.84 27.14 -35.09
N ARG A 784 -9.97 28.38 -34.61
CA ARG A 784 -11.02 29.33 -35.04
C ARG A 784 -10.63 30.09 -36.30
N ASP A 785 -9.33 30.31 -36.49
CA ASP A 785 -8.77 31.05 -37.62
C ASP A 785 -8.61 30.16 -38.86
N VAL A 786 -8.51 28.84 -38.68
CA VAL A 786 -8.40 27.84 -39.75
C VAL A 786 -9.70 27.06 -39.89
N GLU A 787 -10.31 27.10 -41.08
CA GLU A 787 -11.62 26.47 -41.34
C GLU A 787 -11.65 24.95 -41.06
N THR A 788 -10.52 24.26 -41.30
CA THR A 788 -10.37 22.81 -41.05
C THR A 788 -9.89 22.48 -39.62
N GLY A 789 -9.66 23.49 -38.77
CA GLY A 789 -9.05 23.30 -37.45
C GLY A 789 -7.53 23.19 -37.48
N VAL A 790 -6.93 22.76 -36.36
CA VAL A 790 -5.48 22.57 -36.21
C VAL A 790 -5.01 21.46 -37.15
N LEU A 791 -4.05 21.78 -38.02
CA LEU A 791 -3.52 20.85 -39.02
C LEU A 791 -2.63 19.77 -38.39
N GLU A 792 -2.66 18.56 -38.95
CA GLU A 792 -1.74 17.47 -38.55
C GLU A 792 -0.27 17.81 -38.81
N THR A 793 0.00 18.77 -39.71
CA THR A 793 1.36 19.26 -40.02
C THR A 793 1.88 20.32 -39.05
N ASP A 794 1.10 20.72 -38.05
CA ASP A 794 1.52 21.69 -37.03
C ASP A 794 2.78 21.22 -36.28
N ASP A 795 3.62 22.18 -35.88
CA ASP A 795 4.92 21.96 -35.26
C ASP A 795 4.88 21.70 -33.74
N LEU A 796 3.68 21.79 -33.14
CA LEU A 796 3.41 21.63 -31.72
C LEU A 796 4.05 22.71 -30.81
N GLN A 797 4.62 23.79 -31.36
CA GLN A 797 5.32 24.81 -30.54
C GLN A 797 4.37 25.67 -29.71
N GLY A 798 3.09 25.76 -30.09
CA GLY A 798 2.05 26.46 -29.33
C GLY A 798 1.87 25.96 -27.90
N SER A 799 2.36 24.75 -27.61
CA SER A 799 2.31 24.10 -26.28
C SER A 799 3.67 23.94 -25.62
N HIS A 800 4.72 24.60 -26.14
CA HIS A 800 6.05 24.65 -25.51
C HIS A 800 5.99 25.19 -24.07
N LYS A 801 5.02 26.04 -23.76
CA LYS A 801 4.65 26.46 -22.40
C LYS A 801 3.13 26.47 -22.27
N GLY A 802 2.62 26.45 -21.04
CA GLY A 802 1.22 26.71 -20.74
C GLY A 802 0.31 25.48 -20.66
N LEU A 803 0.85 24.26 -20.79
CA LEU A 803 0.09 23.05 -20.47
C LEU A 803 -0.08 22.92 -18.95
N GLU A 804 -1.32 22.76 -18.47
CA GLU A 804 -1.62 22.75 -17.03
C GLU A 804 -1.43 21.39 -16.35
N THR A 805 -1.56 20.29 -17.10
CA THR A 805 -1.51 18.93 -16.54
C THR A 805 -0.17 18.25 -16.81
N GLY A 806 0.37 17.53 -15.83
CA GLY A 806 1.61 16.76 -16.00
C GLY A 806 1.50 15.69 -17.09
N TYR A 807 0.30 15.15 -17.31
CA TYR A 807 0.05 14.19 -18.40
C TYR A 807 0.22 14.84 -19.77
N GLY A 808 -0.44 15.99 -20.02
CA GLY A 808 -0.29 16.74 -21.27
C GLY A 808 1.16 17.16 -21.51
N GLN A 809 1.84 17.66 -20.48
CA GLN A 809 3.27 18.01 -20.52
C GLN A 809 4.14 16.81 -20.93
N SER A 810 3.89 15.63 -20.36
CA SER A 810 4.66 14.41 -20.68
C SER A 810 4.45 13.91 -22.12
N LYS A 811 3.23 14.05 -22.67
CA LYS A 811 2.93 13.72 -24.06
C LYS A 811 3.57 14.71 -25.03
N TRP A 812 3.52 16.00 -24.71
CA TRP A 812 4.19 17.03 -25.49
C TRP A 812 5.71 16.80 -25.55
N ALA A 813 6.34 16.50 -24.40
CA ALA A 813 7.78 16.23 -24.34
C ALA A 813 8.16 15.02 -25.20
N SER A 814 7.37 13.95 -25.14
CA SER A 814 7.58 12.74 -25.94
C SER A 814 7.44 13.03 -27.44
N GLU A 815 6.42 13.78 -27.86
CA GLU A 815 6.25 14.17 -29.25
C GLU A 815 7.39 15.05 -29.76
N TYR A 816 7.83 16.02 -28.95
CA TYR A 816 8.96 16.87 -29.29
C TYR A 816 10.23 16.04 -29.54
N ILE A 817 10.51 15.07 -28.67
CA ILE A 817 11.64 14.13 -28.82
C ILE A 817 11.47 13.27 -30.08
N ILE A 818 10.29 12.70 -30.33
CA ILE A 818 10.03 11.85 -31.51
C ILE A 818 10.18 12.63 -32.81
N ARG A 819 9.68 13.88 -32.87
CA ARG A 819 9.85 14.75 -34.04
C ARG A 819 11.31 15.01 -34.34
N ASN A 820 12.12 15.28 -33.32
CA ASN A 820 13.56 15.44 -33.47
C ASN A 820 14.26 14.12 -33.86
N ALA A 821 13.78 12.97 -33.37
CA ALA A 821 14.25 11.67 -33.85
C ALA A 821 13.87 11.43 -35.33
N GLY A 822 12.73 11.93 -35.79
CA GLY A 822 12.30 11.91 -37.20
C GLY A 822 13.29 12.62 -38.12
N VAL A 823 13.80 13.78 -37.70
CA VAL A 823 14.88 14.51 -38.40
C VAL A 823 16.17 13.66 -38.49
N ARG A 824 16.39 12.76 -37.54
CA ARG A 824 17.53 11.82 -37.49
C ARG A 824 17.28 10.49 -38.20
N GLY A 825 16.16 10.35 -38.93
CA GLY A 825 15.84 9.18 -39.74
C GLY A 825 14.76 8.25 -39.18
N LEU A 826 14.22 8.52 -37.98
CA LEU A 826 13.12 7.73 -37.44
C LEU A 826 11.91 7.75 -38.38
N THR A 827 11.40 6.57 -38.72
CA THR A 827 10.20 6.41 -39.55
C THR A 827 9.02 6.01 -38.68
N GLY A 828 7.83 6.57 -38.88
CA GLY A 828 6.70 6.25 -38.01
C GLY A 828 5.54 7.21 -38.04
N ALA A 829 4.75 7.16 -36.98
CA ALA A 829 3.56 7.97 -36.79
C ALA A 829 3.43 8.43 -35.34
N ILE A 830 2.93 9.65 -35.15
CA ILE A 830 2.42 10.13 -33.86
C ILE A 830 0.90 10.16 -33.98
N VAL A 831 0.19 9.44 -33.10
CA VAL A 831 -1.28 9.35 -33.16
C VAL A 831 -1.87 10.09 -31.97
N ARG A 832 -2.67 11.13 -32.20
CA ARG A 832 -3.27 11.97 -31.16
C ARG A 832 -4.78 11.69 -31.06
N PRO A 833 -5.19 10.72 -30.23
CA PRO A 833 -6.60 10.50 -30.00
C PRO A 833 -7.23 11.55 -29.08
N GLY A 834 -8.47 11.90 -29.40
CA GLY A 834 -9.40 12.57 -28.49
C GLY A 834 -9.75 11.70 -27.29
N TYR A 835 -10.85 12.05 -26.61
CA TYR A 835 -11.33 11.30 -25.45
C TYR A 835 -11.78 9.91 -25.87
N VAL A 836 -10.99 8.89 -25.54
CA VAL A 836 -11.25 7.49 -25.92
C VAL A 836 -12.45 6.98 -25.14
N THR A 837 -13.53 6.71 -25.86
CA THR A 837 -14.80 6.22 -25.33
C THR A 837 -14.95 4.71 -25.55
N ARG A 838 -16.15 4.18 -25.30
CA ARG A 838 -16.46 2.76 -25.25
C ARG A 838 -16.39 2.11 -26.63
N ASP A 839 -16.59 0.81 -26.68
CA ASP A 839 -16.75 0.08 -27.94
C ASP A 839 -18.17 0.28 -28.49
N PRO A 840 -18.33 0.84 -29.71
CA PRO A 840 -19.62 1.20 -30.27
C PRO A 840 -20.51 0.00 -30.57
N MET A 841 -19.94 -1.20 -30.68
CA MET A 841 -20.70 -2.43 -30.97
C MET A 841 -21.13 -3.17 -29.71
N SER A 842 -20.31 -3.15 -28.65
CA SER A 842 -20.55 -3.95 -27.44
C SER A 842 -20.94 -3.11 -26.21
N GLY A 843 -20.68 -1.80 -26.25
CA GLY A 843 -20.83 -0.90 -25.12
C GLY A 843 -19.76 -1.06 -24.03
N ILE A 844 -18.84 -2.02 -24.17
CA ILE A 844 -17.80 -2.32 -23.18
C ILE A 844 -16.93 -1.09 -22.91
N SER A 845 -16.76 -0.74 -21.64
CA SER A 845 -15.95 0.39 -21.20
C SER A 845 -15.23 0.16 -19.87
N VAL A 846 -14.26 1.01 -19.59
CA VAL A 846 -13.80 1.26 -18.21
C VAL A 846 -14.80 2.21 -17.57
N THR A 847 -15.40 1.86 -16.44
CA THR A 847 -16.42 2.67 -15.77
C THR A 847 -15.80 3.81 -14.95
N ASP A 848 -14.91 4.59 -15.56
CA ASP A 848 -14.41 5.85 -14.98
C ASP A 848 -15.26 7.05 -15.49
N ASP A 849 -16.43 6.79 -16.09
CA ASP A 849 -17.36 7.78 -16.59
C ASP A 849 -18.38 8.20 -15.52
N PHE A 850 -18.57 9.51 -15.35
CA PHE A 850 -19.44 10.07 -14.32
C PHE A 850 -20.75 10.55 -14.94
N LEU A 851 -21.87 10.04 -14.43
CA LEU A 851 -23.21 10.53 -14.78
C LEU A 851 -23.79 11.28 -13.57
N VAL A 852 -24.16 12.53 -13.75
CA VAL A 852 -24.75 13.39 -12.71
C VAL A 852 -26.21 13.64 -13.06
N GLY A 853 -27.12 13.59 -12.06
CA GLY A 853 -28.58 13.71 -12.26
C GLY A 853 -29.11 15.05 -12.79
N ALA A 854 -28.25 15.93 -13.32
CA ALA A 854 -28.60 17.14 -14.06
C ALA A 854 -27.46 17.45 -15.05
N ARG A 855 -27.73 18.19 -16.13
CA ARG A 855 -26.71 18.59 -17.11
C ARG A 855 -26.42 20.10 -17.05
N PRO A 856 -25.14 20.53 -17.01
CA PRO A 856 -24.80 21.94 -17.03
C PRO A 856 -25.00 22.50 -18.43
N ASP A 857 -25.56 23.71 -18.55
CA ASP A 857 -25.73 24.39 -19.83
C ASP A 857 -24.38 24.84 -20.40
N ILE A 858 -23.73 23.92 -21.14
CA ILE A 858 -22.44 24.09 -21.77
C ILE A 858 -22.57 23.60 -23.22
N THR A 859 -22.35 24.52 -24.16
CA THR A 859 -22.47 24.25 -25.60
C THR A 859 -21.15 23.85 -26.27
N ASN A 860 -20.08 23.65 -25.49
CA ASN A 860 -18.81 23.17 -26.01
C ASN A 860 -18.95 21.75 -26.56
N THR A 861 -18.22 21.46 -27.63
CA THR A 861 -18.15 20.13 -28.24
C THR A 861 -17.29 19.19 -27.42
N VAL A 862 -17.61 17.90 -27.46
CA VAL A 862 -16.83 16.83 -26.83
C VAL A 862 -16.17 16.01 -27.93
N ASN A 863 -14.83 16.04 -27.98
CA ASN A 863 -14.09 15.20 -28.91
C ASN A 863 -13.99 13.74 -28.42
N ALA A 864 -15.13 13.05 -28.38
CA ALA A 864 -15.27 11.66 -27.95
C ALA A 864 -15.06 10.72 -29.14
N VAL A 865 -14.04 9.85 -29.10
CA VAL A 865 -13.68 8.92 -30.18
C VAL A 865 -13.82 7.47 -29.70
N PRO A 866 -14.47 6.56 -30.45
CA PRO A 866 -14.61 5.16 -30.04
C PRO A 866 -13.27 4.41 -29.97
N VAL A 867 -13.10 3.53 -28.97
CA VAL A 867 -11.84 2.79 -28.76
C VAL A 867 -11.44 1.92 -29.96
N SER A 868 -12.42 1.33 -30.63
CA SER A 868 -12.20 0.49 -31.82
C SER A 868 -11.60 1.31 -32.96
N GLN A 869 -12.15 2.50 -33.23
CA GLN A 869 -11.64 3.42 -34.24
C GLN A 869 -10.22 3.90 -33.90
N VAL A 870 -9.96 4.29 -32.65
CA VAL A 870 -8.62 4.71 -32.22
C VAL A 870 -7.61 3.58 -32.45
N SER A 871 -7.95 2.35 -32.06
CA SER A 871 -7.05 1.20 -32.24
C SER A 871 -6.74 0.91 -33.71
N ARG A 872 -7.75 1.02 -34.60
CA ARG A 872 -7.59 0.87 -36.05
C ARG A 872 -6.67 1.93 -36.62
N ILE A 873 -6.86 3.20 -36.27
CA ILE A 873 -6.00 4.29 -36.75
C ILE A 873 -4.58 4.15 -36.20
N VAL A 874 -4.38 3.74 -34.94
CA VAL A 874 -3.04 3.51 -34.37
C VAL A 874 -2.23 2.50 -35.19
N VAL A 875 -2.88 1.39 -35.59
CA VAL A 875 -2.26 0.33 -36.39
C VAL A 875 -2.07 0.79 -37.85
N ALA A 876 -3.12 1.33 -38.47
CA ALA A 876 -3.07 1.84 -39.84
C ALA A 876 -2.00 2.91 -40.00
N ALA A 877 -1.92 3.88 -39.08
CA ALA A 877 -0.93 4.94 -39.12
C ALA A 877 0.50 4.40 -38.95
N GLY A 878 0.71 3.46 -38.01
CA GLY A 878 2.03 2.82 -37.83
C GLY A 878 2.53 2.10 -39.09
N LEU A 879 1.62 1.46 -39.83
CA LEU A 879 1.92 0.71 -41.04
C LEU A 879 2.01 1.58 -42.30
N LEU A 880 1.19 2.63 -42.42
CA LEU A 880 0.93 3.26 -43.71
C LEU A 880 1.00 4.79 -43.72
N LEU A 881 1.04 5.48 -42.57
CA LEU A 881 1.06 6.94 -42.58
C LEU A 881 2.25 7.53 -43.37
N PRO A 882 3.49 7.01 -43.23
CA PRO A 882 4.60 7.44 -44.08
C PRO A 882 4.33 7.27 -45.59
N THR A 883 3.62 6.20 -45.96
CA THR A 883 3.26 5.92 -47.36
C THR A 883 2.23 6.92 -47.88
N VAL A 884 1.28 7.32 -47.03
CA VAL A 884 0.24 8.30 -47.36
C VAL A 884 0.82 9.70 -47.52
N THR A 885 1.71 10.11 -46.61
CA THR A 885 2.22 11.49 -46.57
C THR A 885 3.48 11.69 -47.40
N GLY A 886 4.18 10.61 -47.74
CA GLY A 886 5.51 10.66 -48.37
C GLY A 886 6.62 11.14 -47.42
N GLN A 887 6.32 11.35 -46.14
CA GLN A 887 7.27 11.78 -45.12
C GLN A 887 7.68 10.58 -44.25
N SER A 888 8.88 10.62 -43.66
CA SER A 888 9.33 9.54 -42.76
C SER A 888 8.50 9.48 -41.47
N LEU A 889 8.15 10.64 -40.91
CA LEU A 889 7.38 10.78 -39.68
C LEU A 889 6.25 11.79 -39.89
N SER A 890 5.03 11.42 -39.53
CA SER A 890 3.85 12.29 -39.63
C SER A 890 2.92 12.10 -38.44
N VAL A 891 1.88 12.95 -38.35
CA VAL A 891 0.90 12.92 -37.26
C VAL A 891 -0.45 12.48 -37.81
N ALA A 892 -1.14 11.62 -37.07
CA ALA A 892 -2.53 11.28 -37.29
C ALA A 892 -3.37 11.79 -36.11
N GLN A 893 -4.24 12.77 -36.33
CA GLN A 893 -5.20 13.23 -35.32
C GLN A 893 -6.44 12.34 -35.40
N VAL A 894 -6.94 11.87 -34.24
CA VAL A 894 -8.19 11.11 -34.18
C VAL A 894 -9.23 11.96 -33.50
N THR A 895 -10.18 12.44 -34.30
CA THR A 895 -11.27 13.33 -33.88
C THR A 895 -12.60 12.85 -34.44
N SER A 896 -13.68 13.28 -33.81
CA SER A 896 -15.05 12.95 -34.20
C SER A 896 -15.68 14.02 -35.06
N HIS A 897 -16.45 13.61 -36.07
CA HIS A 897 -17.17 14.52 -36.98
C HIS A 897 -18.62 14.04 -37.23
N PRO A 898 -19.65 14.83 -36.88
CA PRO A 898 -19.61 16.03 -36.04
C PRO A 898 -19.34 15.69 -34.57
N ARG A 899 -18.75 16.62 -33.80
CA ARG A 899 -18.62 16.44 -32.34
C ARG A 899 -19.93 16.80 -31.64
N PRO A 900 -20.50 15.94 -30.79
CA PRO A 900 -21.67 16.31 -29.99
C PRO A 900 -21.29 17.39 -28.97
N THR A 901 -22.19 18.32 -28.70
CA THR A 901 -22.05 19.23 -27.56
C THR A 901 -22.20 18.48 -26.24
N LEU A 902 -21.63 19.00 -25.14
CA LEU A 902 -21.81 18.41 -23.81
C LEU A 902 -23.30 18.30 -23.44
N ASN A 903 -24.09 19.31 -23.84
CA ASN A 903 -25.54 19.32 -23.70
C ASN A 903 -26.23 18.17 -24.46
N GLU A 904 -25.87 17.94 -25.72
CA GLU A 904 -26.41 16.83 -26.51
C GLU A 904 -25.99 15.48 -25.92
N TRP A 905 -24.71 15.33 -25.55
CA TRP A 905 -24.16 14.11 -24.98
C TRP A 905 -24.91 13.66 -23.72
N ILE A 906 -25.04 14.55 -22.72
CA ILE A 906 -25.72 14.22 -21.46
C ILE A 906 -27.25 14.22 -21.66
N GLY A 907 -27.77 15.06 -22.55
CA GLY A 907 -29.20 15.18 -22.81
C GLY A 907 -29.83 13.93 -23.43
N THR A 908 -29.03 13.05 -24.04
CA THR A 908 -29.49 11.75 -24.55
C THR A 908 -30.21 10.91 -23.51
N LEU A 909 -29.85 11.03 -22.23
CA LEU A 909 -30.46 10.31 -21.12
C LEU A 909 -31.98 10.57 -21.00
N GLU A 910 -32.47 11.75 -21.37
CA GLU A 910 -33.90 12.07 -21.29
C GLU A 910 -34.75 11.27 -22.28
N HIS A 911 -34.20 10.89 -23.45
CA HIS A 911 -34.92 10.07 -24.44
C HIS A 911 -35.31 8.69 -23.87
N TYR A 912 -34.52 8.19 -22.92
CA TYR A 912 -34.68 6.90 -22.28
C TYR A 912 -35.46 6.96 -20.96
N GLY A 913 -35.95 8.12 -20.53
CA GLY A 913 -36.74 8.25 -19.31
C GLY A 913 -35.93 8.52 -18.04
N TYR A 914 -34.64 8.88 -18.16
CA TYR A 914 -33.89 9.48 -17.06
C TYR A 914 -34.21 10.96 -16.92
N HIS A 915 -34.21 11.48 -15.69
CA HIS A 915 -34.42 12.90 -15.44
C HIS A 915 -33.09 13.64 -15.35
N THR A 916 -32.70 14.35 -16.40
CA THR A 916 -31.42 15.09 -16.46
C THR A 916 -31.62 16.53 -16.96
N PRO A 917 -32.30 17.39 -16.20
CA PRO A 917 -32.68 18.73 -16.66
C PRO A 917 -31.46 19.58 -17.01
N LEU A 918 -31.61 20.44 -18.02
CA LEU A 918 -30.64 21.49 -18.36
C LEU A 918 -30.67 22.58 -17.30
N VAL A 919 -29.51 22.91 -16.73
CA VAL A 919 -29.38 23.85 -15.62
C VAL A 919 -28.21 24.80 -15.89
N PRO A 920 -28.31 26.11 -15.62
CA PRO A 920 -27.17 27.03 -15.74
C PRO A 920 -25.93 26.49 -15.00
N TYR A 921 -24.74 26.59 -15.60
CA TYR A 921 -23.51 26.01 -15.04
C TYR A 921 -23.29 26.38 -13.57
N ARG A 922 -23.54 27.64 -13.19
CA ARG A 922 -23.43 28.11 -11.80
C ARG A 922 -24.30 27.31 -10.83
N ASP A 923 -25.54 27.03 -11.22
CA ASP A 923 -26.50 26.31 -10.39
C ASP A 923 -26.20 24.82 -10.37
N TRP A 924 -25.76 24.27 -11.51
CA TRP A 924 -25.29 22.88 -11.60
C TRP A 924 -24.05 22.66 -10.72
N ARG A 925 -23.05 23.54 -10.80
CA ARG A 925 -21.86 23.54 -9.94
C ARG A 925 -22.23 23.59 -8.46
N ALA A 926 -23.17 24.44 -8.07
CA ALA A 926 -23.64 24.53 -6.69
C ALA A 926 -24.29 23.22 -6.20
N LYS A 927 -25.04 22.52 -7.08
CA LYS A 927 -25.60 21.19 -6.77
C LYS A 927 -24.51 20.14 -6.59
N VAL A 928 -23.50 20.11 -7.46
CA VAL A 928 -22.36 19.19 -7.36
C VAL A 928 -21.57 19.45 -6.08
N VAL A 929 -21.32 20.71 -5.73
CA VAL A 929 -20.63 21.09 -4.49
C VAL A 929 -21.39 20.61 -3.26
N ARG A 930 -22.70 20.91 -3.17
CA ARG A 930 -23.54 20.43 -2.06
C ARG A 930 -23.59 18.91 -1.96
N TYR A 931 -23.61 18.22 -3.11
CA TYR A 931 -23.65 16.76 -3.15
C TYR A 931 -22.39 16.13 -2.55
N VAL A 932 -21.23 16.76 -2.72
CA VAL A 932 -19.94 16.27 -2.16
C VAL A 932 -19.67 16.80 -0.74
N GLU A 933 -20.29 17.91 -0.33
CA GLU A 933 -20.20 18.46 1.03
C GLU A 933 -21.09 17.73 2.05
N ASP A 934 -22.01 16.86 1.62
CA ASP A 934 -22.92 16.13 2.51
C ASP A 934 -22.18 15.00 3.27
N GLU A 935 -21.94 15.21 4.58
CA GLU A 935 -21.11 14.37 5.47
C GLU A 935 -21.60 12.92 5.63
N GLY A 936 -22.76 12.56 5.07
CA GLY A 936 -23.33 11.21 5.12
C GLY A 936 -22.75 10.20 4.11
N ASN A 937 -21.95 10.64 3.13
CA ASN A 937 -21.39 9.78 2.07
C ASN A 937 -19.86 9.95 1.94
N GLU A 938 -19.10 9.19 2.72
CA GLU A 938 -17.63 9.31 2.79
C GLU A 938 -16.87 8.85 1.50
N GLU A 939 -17.55 8.27 0.49
CA GLU A 939 -16.92 7.75 -0.75
C GLU A 939 -17.57 8.33 -2.02
N HIS A 940 -17.29 9.60 -2.37
CA HIS A 940 -17.74 10.15 -3.65
C HIS A 940 -16.76 9.85 -4.78
N ALA A 941 -17.21 9.10 -5.81
CA ALA A 941 -16.42 8.81 -7.01
C ALA A 941 -15.96 10.09 -7.76
N LEU A 942 -16.70 11.20 -7.60
CA LEU A 942 -16.37 12.50 -8.18
C LEU A 942 -15.19 13.20 -7.51
N LEU A 943 -14.78 12.85 -6.28
CA LEU A 943 -13.74 13.58 -5.52
C LEU A 943 -12.43 13.82 -6.30
N PRO A 944 -11.87 12.85 -7.06
CA PRO A 944 -10.66 13.06 -7.85
C PRO A 944 -10.81 14.07 -8.99
N LEU A 945 -12.02 14.20 -9.57
CA LEU A 945 -12.31 15.10 -10.69
C LEU A 945 -13.13 16.33 -10.30
N PHE A 946 -13.52 16.44 -9.03
CA PHE A 946 -14.44 17.46 -8.57
C PHE A 946 -13.92 18.87 -8.87
N HIS A 947 -12.61 19.08 -8.82
CA HIS A 947 -12.00 20.36 -9.18
C HIS A 947 -12.15 20.73 -10.66
N PHE A 948 -12.11 19.74 -11.58
CA PHE A 948 -12.36 19.96 -13.00
C PHE A 948 -13.80 20.44 -13.20
N VAL A 949 -14.76 19.80 -12.53
CA VAL A 949 -16.20 20.10 -12.69
C VAL A 949 -16.67 21.31 -11.86
N THR A 950 -15.88 21.78 -10.89
CA THR A 950 -16.21 22.97 -10.06
C THR A 950 -15.27 24.15 -10.30
N GLY A 951 -14.40 24.10 -11.30
CA GLY A 951 -13.60 25.22 -11.79
C GLY A 951 -14.39 26.14 -12.72
N ASP A 952 -13.75 26.71 -13.73
CA ASP A 952 -14.44 27.28 -14.88
C ASP A 952 -14.61 26.20 -15.96
N LEU A 953 -15.49 25.23 -15.71
CA LEU A 953 -15.73 24.13 -16.63
C LEU A 953 -16.12 24.61 -18.05
N PRO A 954 -16.94 25.67 -18.23
CA PRO A 954 -17.21 26.23 -19.56
C PRO A 954 -15.96 26.75 -20.28
N ALA A 955 -15.03 27.42 -19.60
CA ALA A 955 -13.78 27.84 -20.25
C ALA A 955 -12.82 26.67 -20.49
N ASN A 956 -12.69 25.78 -19.50
CA ASN A 956 -11.71 24.70 -19.50
C ASN A 956 -12.10 23.51 -20.40
N THR A 957 -13.34 23.45 -20.87
CA THR A 957 -13.82 22.40 -21.80
C THR A 957 -13.81 22.83 -23.25
N ILE A 958 -13.30 24.03 -23.57
CA ILE A 958 -13.14 24.45 -24.96
C ILE A 958 -11.97 23.69 -25.57
N THR A 959 -12.27 22.77 -26.47
CA THR A 959 -11.28 22.00 -27.21
C THR A 959 -11.11 22.54 -28.64
N PRO A 960 -9.88 22.59 -29.18
CA PRO A 960 -9.67 23.01 -30.56
C PRO A 960 -10.29 22.03 -31.56
N GLU A 961 -10.84 22.56 -32.66
CA GLU A 961 -11.15 21.74 -33.84
C GLU A 961 -9.84 21.29 -34.51
N MET A 962 -9.85 20.11 -35.13
CA MET A 962 -8.64 19.48 -35.68
C MET A 962 -8.92 18.88 -37.05
N ASP A 963 -7.92 18.91 -37.92
CA ASP A 963 -7.89 18.19 -39.18
C ASP A 963 -7.50 16.71 -38.93
N ASP A 964 -8.16 15.76 -39.57
CA ASP A 964 -7.87 14.32 -39.51
C ASP A 964 -7.63 13.70 -40.89
N SER A 965 -7.20 14.52 -41.84
CA SER A 965 -7.06 14.14 -43.25
C SER A 965 -6.06 13.00 -43.47
N GLN A 966 -4.90 13.02 -42.80
CA GLN A 966 -3.88 11.98 -42.87
C GLN A 966 -4.31 10.72 -42.12
N ALA A 967 -4.96 10.86 -40.96
CA ALA A 967 -5.56 9.74 -40.22
C ALA A 967 -6.59 8.99 -41.08
N THR A 968 -7.49 9.72 -41.73
CA THR A 968 -8.51 9.19 -42.65
C THR A 968 -7.85 8.49 -43.83
N ALA A 969 -6.88 9.11 -44.49
CA ALA A 969 -6.20 8.54 -45.64
C ALA A 969 -5.40 7.27 -45.30
N ALA A 970 -4.79 7.20 -44.11
CA ALA A 970 -4.12 5.99 -43.62
C ALA A 970 -5.12 4.85 -43.37
N LEU A 971 -6.27 5.14 -42.78
CA LEU A 971 -7.32 4.16 -42.56
C LEU A 971 -7.93 3.64 -43.87
N GLU A 972 -8.22 4.54 -44.82
CA GLU A 972 -8.72 4.15 -46.15
C GLU A 972 -7.74 3.24 -46.91
N LEU A 973 -6.43 3.51 -46.81
CA LEU A 973 -5.41 2.66 -47.43
C LEU A 973 -5.28 1.30 -46.72
N TYR A 974 -5.43 1.27 -45.40
CA TYR A 974 -5.45 0.03 -44.61
C TYR A 974 -6.65 -0.86 -44.97
N ASP A 975 -7.82 -0.25 -45.15
CA ASP A 975 -9.07 -0.97 -45.43
C ASP A 975 -9.17 -1.50 -46.86
N LYS A 976 -8.49 -0.88 -47.84
CA LYS A 976 -8.40 -1.40 -49.23
C LYS A 976 -7.83 -2.83 -49.30
N GLY A 977 -7.13 -3.29 -48.26
CA GLY A 977 -6.67 -4.68 -48.13
C GLY A 977 -7.76 -5.69 -47.74
N THR A 978 -8.98 -5.23 -47.44
CA THR A 978 -10.11 -6.08 -47.03
C THR A 978 -11.20 -6.06 -48.10
N ASN A 979 -11.76 -7.23 -48.46
CA ASN A 979 -12.96 -7.34 -49.30
C ASN A 979 -14.24 -6.87 -48.56
N SER A 980 -14.14 -5.88 -47.68
CA SER A 980 -15.25 -5.31 -46.93
C SER A 980 -15.86 -4.15 -47.71
N SER A 981 -17.16 -4.24 -47.99
CA SER A 981 -17.93 -3.21 -48.68
C SER A 981 -18.32 -2.08 -47.72
N ALA A 982 -17.35 -1.21 -47.39
CA ALA A 982 -17.47 0.20 -46.98
C ALA A 982 -16.30 0.55 -46.04
N PRO A 983 -15.54 1.63 -46.28
CA PRO A 983 -14.69 2.19 -45.23
C PRO A 983 -15.61 2.81 -44.18
N ASP A 984 -15.61 2.25 -42.97
CA ASP A 984 -16.12 3.00 -41.81
C ASP A 984 -15.21 4.22 -41.69
N LYS A 985 -15.72 5.40 -42.08
CA LYS A 985 -15.01 6.66 -41.89
C LYS A 985 -14.73 6.84 -40.39
N PRO A 986 -13.84 7.76 -39.99
CA PRO A 986 -13.84 8.26 -38.64
C PRO A 986 -15.26 8.70 -38.26
N HIS A 987 -15.98 7.88 -37.49
CA HIS A 987 -17.38 8.11 -37.17
C HIS A 987 -17.45 8.73 -35.80
N ALA A 988 -18.15 9.87 -35.71
CA ALA A 988 -18.53 10.42 -34.43
C ALA A 988 -19.31 9.40 -33.61
N VAL A 989 -19.20 9.51 -32.28
CA VAL A 989 -20.16 8.86 -31.39
C VAL A 989 -21.53 9.49 -31.67
N ASP A 990 -22.37 8.75 -32.38
CA ASP A 990 -23.73 9.13 -32.73
C ASP A 990 -24.74 8.66 -31.67
N MET A 991 -26.01 8.99 -31.88
CA MET A 991 -27.08 8.57 -30.97
C MET A 991 -27.11 7.05 -30.80
N HIS A 992 -27.01 6.29 -31.89
CA HIS A 992 -27.04 4.83 -31.83
C HIS A 992 -25.92 4.27 -30.95
N THR A 993 -24.72 4.83 -31.06
CA THR A 993 -23.57 4.48 -30.23
C THR A 993 -23.85 4.75 -28.75
N ILE A 994 -24.47 5.89 -28.43
CA ILE A 994 -24.87 6.23 -27.06
C ILE A 994 -25.93 5.25 -26.53
N ASP A 995 -26.86 4.78 -27.37
CA ASP A 995 -27.89 3.80 -26.99
C ASP A 995 -27.25 2.49 -26.50
N VAL A 996 -26.27 1.99 -27.25
CA VAL A 996 -25.50 0.79 -26.90
C VAL A 996 -24.72 1.00 -25.60
N TYR A 997 -24.14 2.18 -25.41
CA TYR A 997 -23.41 2.53 -24.20
C TYR A 997 -24.32 2.51 -22.96
N LEU A 998 -25.50 3.13 -23.05
CA LEU A 998 -26.45 3.17 -21.95
C LEU A 998 -27.02 1.78 -21.64
N ALA A 999 -27.36 1.00 -22.67
CA ALA A 999 -27.83 -0.36 -22.50
C ALA A 999 -26.80 -1.24 -21.77
N TYR A 1000 -25.52 -1.11 -22.13
CA TYR A 1000 -24.43 -1.80 -21.44
C TYR A 1000 -24.33 -1.39 -19.97
N LEU A 1001 -24.33 -0.07 -19.66
CA LEU A 1001 -24.24 0.42 -18.28
C LEU A 1001 -25.40 -0.08 -17.40
N VAL A 1002 -26.61 -0.17 -17.96
CA VAL A 1002 -27.78 -0.76 -17.28
C VAL A 1002 -27.57 -2.27 -17.07
N ALA A 1003 -27.12 -2.99 -18.11
CA ALA A 1003 -26.95 -4.44 -18.05
C ALA A 1003 -25.87 -4.91 -17.05
N VAL A 1004 -24.83 -4.11 -16.84
CA VAL A 1004 -23.77 -4.37 -15.84
C VAL A 1004 -24.12 -3.83 -14.45
N GLY A 1005 -25.22 -3.08 -14.30
CA GLY A 1005 -25.70 -2.55 -13.02
C GLY A 1005 -25.01 -1.26 -12.57
N PHE A 1006 -24.34 -0.55 -13.47
CA PHE A 1006 -23.70 0.75 -13.19
C PHE A 1006 -24.68 1.93 -13.32
N LEU A 1007 -25.75 1.78 -14.10
CA LEU A 1007 -26.83 2.76 -14.19
C LEU A 1007 -28.15 2.06 -13.83
N PRO A 1008 -29.01 2.62 -12.96
CA PRO A 1008 -30.31 2.02 -12.68
C PRO A 1008 -31.15 1.98 -13.96
N ALA A 1009 -32.06 1.01 -14.07
CA ALA A 1009 -33.00 0.98 -15.18
C ALA A 1009 -33.84 2.27 -15.22
N PRO A 1010 -34.17 2.80 -16.41
CA PRO A 1010 -34.93 4.03 -16.52
C PRO A 1010 -36.30 3.90 -15.84
N VAL A 1011 -36.69 4.94 -15.08
CA VAL A 1011 -37.84 4.90 -14.17
C VAL A 1011 -39.14 5.40 -14.83
N GLY A 1012 -39.05 6.02 -16.02
CA GLY A 1012 -40.19 6.58 -16.75
C GLY A 1012 -40.32 6.05 -18.19
N ASN A 1013 -41.47 6.28 -18.82
CA ASN A 1013 -41.68 6.03 -20.25
C ASN A 1013 -40.92 7.07 -21.08
N GLY A 1014 -39.65 6.80 -21.37
CA GLY A 1014 -38.92 7.50 -22.44
C GLY A 1014 -39.58 7.28 -23.79
N GLY A 1015 -39.32 8.16 -24.76
CA GLY A 1015 -39.85 8.01 -26.12
C GLY A 1015 -39.23 6.83 -26.88
N GLN A 1016 -38.17 6.21 -26.34
CA GLN A 1016 -37.40 5.10 -26.92
C GLN A 1016 -37.01 4.07 -25.85
N GLU A 1017 -36.94 2.80 -26.24
CA GLU A 1017 -36.43 1.70 -25.41
C GLU A 1017 -34.93 1.48 -25.65
N LEU A 1018 -34.21 1.07 -24.60
CA LEU A 1018 -32.78 0.72 -24.73
C LEU A 1018 -32.61 -0.56 -25.55
N PRO A 1019 -31.58 -0.66 -26.41
CA PRO A 1019 -31.32 -1.88 -27.18
C PRO A 1019 -30.97 -3.07 -26.28
N GLU A 1020 -31.28 -4.28 -26.72
CA GLU A 1020 -30.84 -5.50 -26.03
C GLU A 1020 -29.33 -5.67 -26.16
N VAL A 1021 -28.65 -5.93 -25.03
CA VAL A 1021 -27.21 -6.22 -25.00
C VAL A 1021 -27.01 -7.73 -25.14
N ASP A 1022 -26.05 -8.14 -25.99
CA ASP A 1022 -25.70 -9.55 -26.18
C ASP A 1022 -25.26 -10.21 -24.85
N ALA A 1023 -26.11 -11.13 -24.36
CA ALA A 1023 -25.92 -11.84 -23.09
C ALA A 1023 -24.62 -12.66 -23.04
N SER A 1024 -24.14 -13.15 -24.18
CA SER A 1024 -22.89 -13.93 -24.26
C SER A 1024 -21.66 -13.09 -23.94
N ARG A 1025 -21.70 -11.78 -24.26
CA ARG A 1025 -20.62 -10.82 -24.00
C ARG A 1025 -20.66 -10.27 -22.56
N LEU A 1026 -21.84 -10.14 -21.95
CA LEU A 1026 -22.02 -9.70 -20.56
C LEU A 1026 -21.45 -10.70 -19.53
N GLN A 1027 -21.43 -12.00 -19.86
CA GLN A 1027 -20.98 -13.07 -18.97
C GLN A 1027 -19.45 -13.06 -18.74
N ALA A 1028 -18.66 -12.57 -19.71
CA ALA A 1028 -17.21 -12.42 -19.61
C ALA A 1028 -16.78 -11.22 -18.74
N VAL A 1029 -17.58 -10.14 -18.74
CA VAL A 1029 -17.32 -8.88 -18.03
C VAL A 1029 -17.61 -9.00 -16.54
N LYS A 1030 -18.71 -9.68 -16.15
CA LYS A 1030 -19.14 -9.84 -14.73
C LYS A 1030 -18.17 -10.62 -13.85
N VAL A 1031 -17.29 -11.45 -14.43
CA VAL A 1031 -16.34 -12.30 -13.70
C VAL A 1031 -15.04 -11.57 -13.34
N THR A 1032 -14.71 -10.45 -14.01
CA THR A 1032 -13.32 -9.96 -14.05
C THR A 1032 -13.14 -8.48 -13.62
N LEU A 1033 -14.13 -7.61 -13.77
CA LEU A 1033 -14.04 -6.19 -13.39
C LEU A 1033 -14.49 -5.92 -11.95
N GLY A 1034 -13.85 -6.60 -10.99
CA GLY A 1034 -13.98 -6.25 -9.57
C GLY A 1034 -13.03 -5.11 -9.21
N GLY A 1035 -13.54 -3.89 -9.03
CA GLY A 1035 -12.72 -2.85 -8.38
C GLY A 1035 -13.22 -1.41 -8.44
N ARG A 1036 -13.92 -1.00 -9.51
CA ARG A 1036 -14.46 0.38 -9.61
C ARG A 1036 -15.87 0.47 -10.18
N SER A 1037 -16.30 -0.54 -10.94
CA SER A 1037 -17.58 -0.55 -11.67
C SER A 1037 -18.80 -0.97 -10.86
N ALA A 1038 -18.63 -1.39 -9.61
CA ALA A 1038 -19.70 -2.01 -8.80
C ALA A 1038 -20.23 -1.09 -7.69
N LYS A 1039 -19.75 0.15 -7.61
CA LYS A 1039 -20.25 1.16 -6.67
C LYS A 1039 -20.51 2.47 -7.45
N SER A 1040 -21.75 2.64 -7.85
CA SER A 1040 -22.32 3.90 -8.34
C SER A 1040 -23.61 4.16 -7.57
#